data_AF-A0A9R1NYL2-F1
#
_entry.id   AF-A0A9R1NYL2-F1
#
_cell.length_a   1.000
_cell.length_b   1.000
_cell.length_c   1.000
_cell.angle_alpha   90.00
_cell.angle_beta   90.00
_cell.angle_gamma   90.00
#
_symmetry.space_group_name_H-M   'P 1'
#
loop_
_entity.id
_entity.type
_entity.pdbx_description
1 polymer ?
#
loop_
_entity_poly.entity_id
_entity_poly.type
_entity_poly.pdbx_seq_one_letter_code
_entity_poly.pdbx_strand_id
1 'polypeptide(L)'
;MGKKQKKPGKGKEKTERKTAKGEEKRARREAGKVGEEDDIDAILKNIQKEEAKKKEVHVEENVPAPSPRSNGSLTINPSKDTELILYGGEFYNGSKTFVYGDLYRYDVEKNEWKLVSSPNSPPPRSAHQTVAWKNNIYMFGGEFTSPNQERFHHYKDFWTLDLKTNQWEQILAKGCPSARSGHRMVLYKHKIVLFGGFYDTLREVRYYNDLHVFDLDNFKWEEIKPRPGCLWPSPRSGFQLVVYQDQIYMYGGYFKEVSSDKNASEKGTVHADMWSLDPRTWEWNKVKKTGMPPGPRAGFSMCVHKKRVVLFGGVVDMEVEADVLMSMFMNELYGFQLDNHRWYPLELRKDKPAKNKTKDIKRKETANDSESNIGNEDDDTMDCSEEATDVQSEVGGVSNHLTKSLTLNKVGSSQNSDVMSDSTEQEATPEAIKPIGRINASMAVGKDTLYLYGGMMEVKDREITLDDLYSLNLSKLDEWKCIIPSSESEWLEMSDDDDEEDEDEDDEDDSADDAMQTDEDEEESDEEAEKNVAVSGAVALLKGERKKLRRKEKRARIEQIRVILGLSDSQRTPTPGESLRDFYKRTNMYWQMAAYEHTQHTGKELRKDGFDLAETRFKELKPILDELAVLEAEQKAEEEASASTSSKKDPKKGKQKSAGR
;
A
#
# COMPACT_ATOMS: atom_id res chain seq x y z
N MET A 1 18.58 -18.30 -41.60
CA MET A 1 18.46 -18.12 -40.13
C MET A 1 18.71 -16.65 -39.83
N GLY A 2 17.78 -15.98 -39.16
CA GLY A 2 17.95 -14.60 -38.67
C GLY A 2 17.14 -14.43 -37.41
N LYS A 3 17.80 -14.48 -36.24
CA LYS A 3 17.20 -14.30 -34.92
C LYS A 3 16.74 -12.85 -34.79
N LYS A 4 15.43 -12.59 -34.73
CA LYS A 4 14.89 -11.30 -34.28
C LYS A 4 15.16 -11.16 -32.77
N GLN A 5 16.04 -10.23 -32.40
CA GLN A 5 16.16 -9.75 -31.02
C GLN A 5 14.84 -9.06 -30.62
N LYS A 6 14.18 -9.59 -29.59
CA LYS A 6 13.06 -8.93 -28.91
C LYS A 6 13.64 -7.80 -28.05
N LYS A 7 13.10 -6.58 -28.18
CA LYS A 7 13.34 -5.51 -27.20
C LYS A 7 12.83 -5.97 -25.82
N PRO A 8 13.61 -5.82 -24.74
CA PRO A 8 13.19 -6.25 -23.41
C PRO A 8 11.99 -5.41 -22.95
N GLY A 9 11.07 -6.04 -22.23
CA GLY A 9 9.90 -5.38 -21.66
C GLY A 9 10.30 -4.46 -20.49
N LYS A 10 9.52 -3.40 -20.26
CA LYS A 10 9.72 -2.41 -19.19
C LYS A 10 9.87 -2.98 -17.76
N GLY A 11 9.50 -4.25 -17.53
CA GLY A 11 9.73 -4.94 -16.26
C GLY A 11 11.21 -5.29 -16.00
N LYS A 12 11.98 -5.54 -17.06
CA LYS A 12 13.40 -5.88 -16.97
C LYS A 12 14.23 -4.70 -16.49
N GLU A 13 13.97 -3.52 -17.04
CA GLU A 13 14.65 -2.26 -16.69
C GLU A 13 14.37 -1.80 -15.25
N LYS A 14 13.13 -1.97 -14.75
CA LYS A 14 12.75 -1.70 -13.36
C LYS A 14 13.50 -2.59 -12.37
N THR A 15 13.68 -3.84 -12.76
CA THR A 15 14.35 -4.85 -11.96
C THR A 15 15.83 -4.62 -11.97
N GLU A 16 16.40 -4.38 -13.14
CA GLU A 16 17.79 -3.97 -13.29
C GLU A 16 18.04 -2.69 -12.49
N ARG A 17 17.10 -1.74 -12.38
CA ARG A 17 17.25 -0.54 -11.51
C ARG A 17 17.09 -0.82 -10.02
N LYS A 18 16.17 -1.72 -9.59
CA LYS A 18 16.05 -2.13 -8.18
C LYS A 18 17.23 -3.00 -7.73
N THR A 19 17.68 -3.91 -8.60
CA THR A 19 18.87 -4.75 -8.43
C THR A 19 20.12 -3.89 -8.47
N ALA A 20 20.25 -2.95 -9.42
CA ALA A 20 21.37 -1.99 -9.46
C ALA A 20 21.35 -1.07 -8.25
N LYS A 21 20.21 -0.55 -7.79
CA LYS A 21 20.14 0.21 -6.53
C LYS A 21 20.47 -0.68 -5.32
N GLY A 22 20.14 -1.97 -5.36
CA GLY A 22 20.51 -2.96 -4.35
C GLY A 22 22.00 -3.32 -4.37
N GLU A 23 22.59 -3.43 -5.55
CA GLU A 23 24.02 -3.70 -5.81
C GLU A 23 24.87 -2.47 -5.56
N GLU A 24 24.38 -1.28 -5.86
CA GLU A 24 24.97 0.01 -5.53
C GLU A 24 24.89 0.24 -4.02
N LYS A 25 23.73 -0.01 -3.39
CA LYS A 25 23.64 -0.07 -1.92
C LYS A 25 24.65 -1.09 -1.38
N ARG A 26 24.80 -2.26 -1.99
CA ARG A 26 25.80 -3.27 -1.57
C ARG A 26 27.25 -2.79 -1.79
N ALA A 27 27.55 -2.11 -2.88
CA ALA A 27 28.88 -1.60 -3.21
C ALA A 27 29.25 -0.42 -2.30
N ARG A 28 28.32 0.51 -2.02
CA ARG A 28 28.49 1.57 -1.02
C ARG A 28 28.67 1.00 0.40
N ARG A 29 27.90 -0.06 0.74
CA ARG A 29 28.07 -0.82 1.99
C ARG A 29 29.46 -1.46 2.11
N GLU A 30 30.04 -1.93 1.01
CA GLU A 30 31.39 -2.51 0.96
C GLU A 30 32.50 -1.42 0.96
N ALA A 31 32.23 -0.22 0.44
CA ALA A 31 33.19 0.88 0.34
C ALA A 31 33.40 1.69 1.63
N GLY A 32 32.52 1.57 2.63
CA GLY A 32 32.76 2.08 4.00
C GLY A 32 32.86 3.61 4.18
N LYS A 33 32.73 4.41 3.13
CA LYS A 33 32.66 5.88 3.20
C LYS A 33 31.26 6.31 3.64
N VAL A 34 31.03 6.44 4.94
CA VAL A 34 29.79 7.02 5.49
C VAL A 34 30.04 8.50 5.70
N GLY A 35 29.29 9.37 5.04
CA GLY A 35 29.29 10.80 5.36
C GLY A 35 28.83 11.02 6.80
N GLU A 36 29.31 12.06 7.48
CA GLU A 36 28.96 12.31 8.90
C GLU A 36 27.44 12.43 9.15
N GLU A 37 26.65 12.79 8.12
CA GLU A 37 25.18 12.85 8.19
C GLU A 37 24.47 11.49 8.17
N ASP A 38 25.15 10.41 7.78
CA ASP A 38 24.60 9.05 7.69
C ASP A 38 25.11 8.12 8.80
N ASP A 39 25.98 8.61 9.69
CA ASP A 39 26.48 7.85 10.83
C ASP A 39 25.40 7.72 11.92
N ILE A 40 24.74 6.56 11.96
CA ILE A 40 23.70 6.25 12.95
C ILE A 40 24.17 6.49 14.38
N ASP A 41 25.40 6.14 14.73
CA ASP A 41 25.87 6.27 16.11
C ASP A 41 26.00 7.75 16.50
N ALA A 42 26.46 8.60 15.58
CA ALA A 42 26.51 10.05 15.77
C ALA A 42 25.09 10.65 15.86
N ILE A 43 24.17 10.25 14.98
CA ILE A 43 22.78 10.70 14.97
C ILE A 43 22.09 10.34 16.29
N LEU A 44 22.16 9.08 16.71
CA LEU A 44 21.54 8.63 17.96
C LEU A 44 22.12 9.33 19.18
N LYS A 45 23.44 9.60 19.19
CA LYS A 45 24.08 10.34 20.27
C LYS A 45 23.61 11.80 20.32
N ASN A 46 23.43 12.45 19.16
CA ASN A 46 22.87 13.80 19.09
C ASN A 46 21.42 13.83 19.58
N ILE A 47 20.59 12.88 19.15
CA ILE A 47 19.20 12.74 19.62
C ILE A 47 19.17 12.55 21.14
N GLN A 48 19.98 11.64 21.69
CA GLN A 48 20.06 11.43 23.14
C GLN A 48 20.46 12.70 23.89
N LYS A 49 21.36 13.51 23.32
CA LYS A 49 21.78 14.79 23.91
C LYS A 49 20.66 15.83 23.91
N GLU A 50 19.85 15.89 22.85
CA GLU A 50 18.67 16.76 22.79
C GLU A 50 17.56 16.28 23.74
N GLU A 51 17.28 14.98 23.78
CA GLU A 51 16.31 14.38 24.70
C GLU A 51 16.70 14.60 26.17
N ALA A 52 17.99 14.52 26.49
CA ALA A 52 18.50 14.78 27.85
C ALA A 52 18.32 16.25 28.32
N LYS A 53 18.03 17.19 27.41
CA LYS A 53 17.69 18.57 27.79
C LYS A 53 16.27 18.69 28.32
N LYS A 54 15.38 17.76 27.99
CA LYS A 54 14.01 17.74 28.49
C LYS A 54 14.03 17.31 29.96
N LYS A 55 13.41 18.11 30.82
CA LYS A 55 13.40 17.89 32.28
C LYS A 55 12.04 17.52 32.84
N GLU A 56 10.97 17.90 32.16
CA GLU A 56 9.60 17.75 32.61
C GLU A 56 8.75 17.19 31.48
N VAL A 57 7.67 16.52 31.87
CA VAL A 57 6.67 16.05 30.91
C VAL A 57 5.87 17.24 30.40
N HIS A 58 5.82 17.39 29.09
CA HIS A 58 4.99 18.38 28.41
C HIS A 58 3.91 17.66 27.62
N VAL A 59 2.67 18.11 27.77
CA VAL A 59 1.53 17.60 27.00
C VAL A 59 0.95 18.75 26.19
N GLU A 60 1.08 18.65 24.88
CA GLU A 60 0.44 19.56 23.93
C GLU A 60 -0.94 19.01 23.61
N GLU A 61 -1.95 19.82 23.90
CA GLU A 61 -3.36 19.49 23.69
C GLU A 61 -3.82 19.98 22.32
N ASN A 62 -4.73 19.23 21.69
CA ASN A 62 -5.36 19.56 20.41
C ASN A 62 -4.34 19.84 19.28
N VAL A 63 -3.33 18.98 19.19
CA VAL A 63 -2.33 19.03 18.12
C VAL A 63 -2.90 18.46 16.80
N PRO A 64 -2.28 18.75 15.65
CA PRO A 64 -2.62 18.08 14.40
C PRO A 64 -2.46 16.56 14.46
N ALA A 65 -3.09 15.87 13.50
CA ALA A 65 -2.90 14.44 13.32
C ALA A 65 -1.41 14.10 13.11
N PRO A 66 -0.95 12.91 13.54
CA PRO A 66 0.43 12.50 13.32
C PRO A 66 0.75 12.37 11.83
N SER A 67 2.01 12.66 11.49
CA SER A 67 2.56 12.52 10.14
C SER A 67 2.51 11.08 9.61
N PRO A 68 2.60 10.89 8.27
CA PRO A 68 2.62 9.56 7.67
C PRO A 68 3.66 8.67 8.30
N ARG A 69 3.25 7.44 8.64
CA ARG A 69 4.15 6.46 9.25
C ARG A 69 3.71 5.03 9.05
N SER A 70 4.69 4.16 8.92
CA SER A 70 4.53 2.70 8.97
C SER A 70 5.35 2.13 10.13
N ASN A 71 5.16 0.84 10.44
CA ASN A 71 5.96 0.14 11.45
C ASN A 71 5.90 0.76 12.87
N GLY A 72 4.89 1.59 13.15
CA GLY A 72 4.61 2.10 14.49
C GLY A 72 3.81 1.11 15.33
N SER A 73 3.53 1.50 16.58
CA SER A 73 2.63 0.73 17.45
C SER A 73 1.41 1.54 17.84
N LEU A 74 0.22 0.98 17.64
CA LEU A 74 -1.06 1.53 18.09
C LEU A 74 -1.64 0.62 19.17
N THR A 75 -1.84 1.17 20.36
CA THR A 75 -2.30 0.42 21.54
C THR A 75 -3.48 1.14 22.19
N ILE A 76 -4.50 0.39 22.59
CA ILE A 76 -5.64 0.96 23.35
C ILE A 76 -5.20 1.24 24.79
N ASN A 77 -5.59 2.38 25.35
CA ASN A 77 -5.42 2.61 26.77
C ASN A 77 -6.30 1.62 27.58
N PRO A 78 -5.70 0.75 28.41
CA PRO A 78 -6.43 -0.25 29.20
C PRO A 78 -7.40 0.37 30.22
N SER A 79 -7.15 1.60 30.67
CA SER A 79 -8.02 2.32 31.62
C SER A 79 -9.08 3.18 30.91
N LYS A 80 -8.89 3.48 29.62
CA LYS A 80 -9.77 4.35 28.82
C LYS A 80 -9.87 3.79 27.40
N ASP A 81 -10.87 2.94 27.20
CA ASP A 81 -11.07 2.16 25.99
C ASP A 81 -11.38 2.96 24.71
N THR A 82 -11.59 4.28 24.83
CA THR A 82 -11.76 5.23 23.73
C THR A 82 -10.51 6.02 23.40
N GLU A 83 -9.38 5.71 24.03
CA GLU A 83 -8.12 6.41 23.82
C GLU A 83 -7.09 5.50 23.16
N LEU A 84 -6.59 5.93 22.01
CA LEU A 84 -5.53 5.25 21.27
C LEU A 84 -4.18 5.88 21.61
N ILE A 85 -3.16 5.06 21.73
CA ILE A 85 -1.79 5.48 21.99
C ILE A 85 -0.93 5.01 20.83
N LEU A 86 -0.34 5.98 20.12
CA LEU A 86 0.51 5.76 18.96
C LEU A 86 1.93 6.17 19.33
N TYR A 87 2.90 5.28 19.07
CA TYR A 87 4.30 5.55 19.34
C TYR A 87 5.18 5.09 18.18
N GLY A 88 6.13 5.96 17.81
CA GLY A 88 7.18 5.69 16.84
C GLY A 88 6.69 5.42 15.43
N GLY A 89 7.44 4.59 14.71
CA GLY A 89 7.27 4.31 13.29
C GLY A 89 8.27 5.07 12.41
N GLU A 90 8.14 4.91 11.10
CA GLU A 90 9.06 5.53 10.13
C GLU A 90 8.33 6.05 8.89
N PHE A 91 8.98 6.98 8.21
CA PHE A 91 8.53 7.63 6.99
C PHE A 91 9.67 7.71 5.98
N TYR A 92 9.39 7.34 4.74
CA TYR A 92 10.32 7.52 3.63
C TYR A 92 9.73 8.47 2.59
N ASN A 93 10.48 9.50 2.22
CA ASN A 93 10.04 10.53 1.26
C ASN A 93 10.59 10.33 -0.17
N GLY A 94 11.25 9.18 -0.42
CA GLY A 94 11.92 8.89 -1.70
C GLY A 94 13.42 9.21 -1.73
N SER A 95 13.91 9.96 -0.76
CA SER A 95 15.35 10.26 -0.60
C SER A 95 15.86 9.81 0.77
N LYS A 96 15.25 10.32 1.85
CA LYS A 96 15.65 10.07 3.25
C LYS A 96 14.55 9.37 4.04
N THR A 97 14.97 8.52 4.97
CA THR A 97 14.12 7.86 5.96
C THR A 97 14.16 8.62 7.27
N PHE A 98 12.98 8.88 7.82
CA PHE A 98 12.78 9.54 9.11
C PHE A 98 12.17 8.53 10.07
N VAL A 99 12.81 8.33 11.21
CA VAL A 99 12.32 7.45 12.27
C VAL A 99 11.79 8.31 13.41
N TYR A 100 10.59 8.00 13.89
CA TYR A 100 9.90 8.79 14.91
C TYR A 100 10.09 8.21 16.32
N GLY A 101 10.13 9.10 17.31
CA GLY A 101 10.15 8.78 18.75
C GLY A 101 9.09 9.55 19.52
N ASP A 102 8.06 10.05 18.82
CA ASP A 102 6.96 10.82 19.36
C ASP A 102 5.86 9.90 19.94
N LEU A 103 5.17 10.41 20.95
CA LEU A 103 4.07 9.73 21.63
C LEU A 103 2.79 10.53 21.44
N TYR A 104 1.86 9.98 20.66
CA TYR A 104 0.53 10.56 20.47
C TYR A 104 -0.52 9.82 21.29
N ARG A 105 -1.46 10.58 21.85
CA ARG A 105 -2.67 10.05 22.50
C ARG A 105 -3.87 10.64 21.78
N TYR A 106 -4.72 9.79 21.24
CA TYR A 106 -5.93 10.17 20.51
C TYR A 106 -7.17 9.81 21.30
N ASP A 107 -7.99 10.82 21.61
CA ASP A 107 -9.30 10.62 22.21
C ASP A 107 -10.34 10.52 21.11
N VAL A 108 -10.88 9.31 20.91
CA VAL A 108 -11.85 9.03 19.84
C VAL A 108 -13.19 9.74 20.08
N GLU A 109 -13.60 9.92 21.34
CA GLU A 109 -14.88 10.55 21.66
C GLU A 109 -14.85 12.06 21.42
N LYS A 110 -13.70 12.69 21.71
CA LYS A 110 -13.49 14.12 21.48
C LYS A 110 -12.97 14.45 20.09
N ASN A 111 -12.43 13.45 19.39
CA ASN A 111 -11.68 13.62 18.16
C ASN A 111 -10.50 14.58 18.31
N GLU A 112 -9.73 14.42 19.40
CA GLU A 112 -8.61 15.30 19.76
C GLU A 112 -7.31 14.49 19.86
N TRP A 113 -6.24 15.01 19.28
CA TRP A 113 -4.89 14.47 19.43
C TRP A 113 -4.13 15.24 20.49
N LYS A 114 -3.27 14.52 21.22
CA LYS A 114 -2.31 15.08 22.16
C LYS A 114 -0.93 14.58 21.83
N LEU A 115 0.05 15.47 21.83
CA LEU A 115 1.46 15.11 21.73
C LEU A 115 2.07 15.16 23.12
N VAL A 116 2.68 14.05 23.52
CA VAL A 116 3.31 13.89 24.84
C VAL A 116 4.81 13.84 24.66
N SER A 117 5.51 14.75 25.31
CA SER A 117 6.96 14.79 25.39
C SER A 117 7.37 14.51 26.83
N SER A 118 8.16 13.45 27.03
CA SER A 118 8.63 13.03 28.36
C SER A 118 10.15 13.15 28.43
N PRO A 119 10.72 13.49 29.61
CA PRO A 119 12.14 13.26 29.84
C PRO A 119 12.43 11.75 29.77
N ASN A 120 13.67 11.39 29.44
CA ASN A 120 14.11 9.99 29.34
C ASN A 120 13.24 9.13 28.41
N SER A 121 12.71 9.72 27.33
CA SER A 121 11.95 8.96 26.34
C SER A 121 12.85 7.96 25.60
N PRO A 122 12.30 6.81 25.15
CA PRO A 122 13.03 5.89 24.31
C PRO A 122 13.52 6.60 23.03
N PRO A 123 14.70 6.24 22.50
CA PRO A 123 15.11 6.73 21.19
C PRO A 123 14.08 6.42 20.08
N PRO A 124 14.03 7.24 19.01
CA PRO A 124 13.19 6.99 17.84
C PRO A 124 13.35 5.57 17.31
N ARG A 125 12.25 4.93 16.96
CA ARG A 125 12.26 3.54 16.52
C ARG A 125 11.04 3.15 15.69
N SER A 126 11.25 2.18 14.83
CA SER A 126 10.21 1.46 14.08
C SER A 126 10.31 -0.05 14.36
N ALA A 127 9.28 -0.79 13.95
CA ALA A 127 9.20 -2.25 14.04
C ALA A 127 9.41 -2.83 15.45
N HIS A 128 9.16 -2.01 16.48
CA HIS A 128 9.03 -2.41 17.88
C HIS A 128 7.62 -2.99 18.13
N GLN A 129 7.42 -3.53 19.33
CA GLN A 129 6.10 -3.93 19.78
C GLN A 129 5.79 -3.31 21.14
N THR A 130 4.54 -2.89 21.32
CA THR A 130 4.01 -2.48 22.62
C THR A 130 2.92 -3.44 23.11
N VAL A 131 2.81 -3.57 24.43
CA VAL A 131 1.70 -4.23 25.13
C VAL A 131 1.25 -3.38 26.31
N ALA A 132 -0.06 -3.32 26.55
CA ALA A 132 -0.61 -2.61 27.70
C ALA A 132 -0.91 -3.58 28.85
N TRP A 133 -0.55 -3.19 30.08
CA TRP A 133 -0.94 -3.90 31.30
C TRP A 133 -1.20 -2.91 32.44
N LYS A 134 -2.38 -3.02 33.06
CA LYS A 134 -2.84 -2.12 34.13
C LYS A 134 -2.79 -0.65 33.69
N ASN A 135 -1.86 0.14 34.25
CA ASN A 135 -1.70 1.56 33.95
C ASN A 135 -0.44 1.86 33.13
N ASN A 136 0.21 0.82 32.60
CA ASN A 136 1.48 0.97 31.90
C ASN A 136 1.39 0.41 30.47
N ILE A 137 2.17 1.01 29.58
CA ILE A 137 2.59 0.38 28.33
C ILE A 137 4.00 -0.16 28.52
N TYR A 138 4.28 -1.33 27.97
CA TYR A 138 5.61 -1.92 27.90
C TYR A 138 6.04 -2.01 26.43
N MET A 139 7.29 -1.67 26.15
CA MET A 139 7.84 -1.63 24.80
C MET A 139 9.20 -2.32 24.77
N PHE A 140 9.43 -3.16 23.77
CA PHE A 140 10.71 -3.83 23.57
C PHE A 140 11.23 -3.65 22.14
N GLY A 141 12.55 -3.51 22.02
CA GLY A 141 13.27 -3.59 20.76
C GLY A 141 12.84 -2.56 19.72
N GLY A 142 12.86 -3.00 18.45
CA GLY A 142 12.70 -2.14 17.27
C GLY A 142 14.04 -1.77 16.65
N GLU A 143 14.01 -0.88 15.68
CA GLU A 143 15.22 -0.42 14.99
C GLU A 143 15.17 1.07 14.67
N PHE A 144 16.36 1.63 14.46
CA PHE A 144 16.55 2.92 13.82
C PHE A 144 17.26 2.71 12.49
N THR A 145 16.57 3.07 11.41
CA THR A 145 17.06 3.02 10.04
C THR A 145 17.82 4.30 9.71
N SER A 146 19.02 4.20 9.13
CA SER A 146 19.75 5.39 8.65
C SER A 146 18.93 6.16 7.61
N PRO A 147 19.16 7.48 7.44
CA PRO A 147 18.46 8.27 6.43
C PRO A 147 18.53 7.64 5.03
N ASN A 148 19.68 7.09 4.64
CA ASN A 148 19.90 6.42 3.35
C ASN A 148 19.42 4.95 3.27
N GLN A 149 18.83 4.39 4.34
CA GLN A 149 18.38 2.98 4.45
C GLN A 149 19.49 1.92 4.31
N GLU A 150 20.76 2.29 4.44
CA GLU A 150 21.85 1.35 4.30
C GLU A 150 22.13 0.58 5.58
N ARG A 151 21.95 1.22 6.73
CA ARG A 151 22.30 0.68 8.05
C ARG A 151 21.08 0.66 8.96
N PHE A 152 21.08 -0.30 9.88
CA PHE A 152 20.04 -0.45 10.89
C PHE A 152 20.70 -0.60 12.26
N HIS A 153 20.20 0.15 13.24
CA HIS A 153 20.53 -0.04 14.64
C HIS A 153 19.37 -0.72 15.35
N HIS A 154 19.51 -1.99 15.69
CA HIS A 154 18.49 -2.72 16.43
C HIS A 154 18.61 -2.48 17.93
N TYR A 155 17.50 -2.15 18.56
CA TYR A 155 17.41 -1.96 20.00
C TYR A 155 17.21 -3.30 20.73
N LYS A 156 17.76 -3.38 21.94
CA LYS A 156 17.55 -4.48 22.91
C LYS A 156 16.96 -4.00 24.24
N ASP A 157 16.61 -2.73 24.29
CA ASP A 157 16.12 -2.08 25.50
C ASP A 157 14.66 -2.43 25.75
N PHE A 158 14.27 -2.36 27.03
CA PHE A 158 12.92 -2.62 27.48
C PHE A 158 12.44 -1.41 28.27
N TRP A 159 11.29 -0.87 27.88
CA TRP A 159 10.76 0.39 28.40
C TRP A 159 9.37 0.20 28.95
N THR A 160 9.02 1.04 29.91
CA THR A 160 7.64 1.21 30.37
C THR A 160 7.23 2.67 30.37
N LEU A 161 5.99 2.94 29.99
CA LEU A 161 5.34 4.25 30.06
C LEU A 161 4.21 4.16 31.08
N ASP A 162 4.27 4.97 32.13
CA ASP A 162 3.13 5.16 33.04
C ASP A 162 2.10 6.08 32.39
N LEU A 163 0.90 5.56 32.13
CA LEU A 163 -0.18 6.28 31.45
C LEU A 163 -0.84 7.37 32.30
N LYS A 164 -0.58 7.40 33.61
CA LYS A 164 -1.06 8.48 34.50
C LYS A 164 -0.12 9.67 34.49
N THR A 165 1.18 9.41 34.55
CA THR A 165 2.21 10.45 34.67
C THR A 165 2.84 10.81 33.32
N ASN A 166 2.60 9.99 32.30
CA ASN A 166 3.24 10.08 30.98
C ASN A 166 4.77 10.00 31.04
N GLN A 167 5.31 9.35 32.07
CA GLN A 167 6.75 9.19 32.25
C GLN A 167 7.23 7.86 31.69
N TRP A 168 8.33 7.91 30.94
CA TRP A 168 9.06 6.71 30.50
C TRP A 168 10.11 6.30 31.53
N GLU A 169 10.27 4.99 31.67
CA GLU A 169 11.34 4.37 32.46
C GLU A 169 11.93 3.18 31.68
N GLN A 170 13.26 3.10 31.63
CA GLN A 170 13.95 1.94 31.08
C GLN A 170 14.03 0.84 32.15
N ILE A 171 13.47 -0.33 31.86
CA ILE A 171 13.52 -1.49 32.74
C ILE A 171 14.83 -2.25 32.50
N LEU A 172 15.71 -2.22 33.50
CA LEU A 172 16.98 -2.96 33.48
C LEU A 172 16.80 -4.35 34.11
N ALA A 173 16.20 -5.27 33.36
CA ALA A 173 15.97 -6.64 33.81
C ALA A 173 17.06 -7.62 33.34
N LYS A 174 17.44 -8.57 34.22
CA LYS A 174 18.36 -9.66 33.87
C LYS A 174 17.69 -10.62 32.88
N GLY A 175 18.48 -11.18 31.96
CA GLY A 175 18.00 -12.12 30.95
C GLY A 175 17.28 -11.46 29.77
N CYS A 176 17.42 -10.14 29.62
CA CYS A 176 16.80 -9.38 28.54
C CYS A 176 17.16 -9.97 27.15
N PRO A 177 16.18 -10.10 26.22
CA PRO A 177 16.45 -10.65 24.90
C PRO A 177 17.49 -9.83 24.12
N SER A 178 18.09 -10.45 23.10
CA SER A 178 19.03 -9.77 22.19
C SER A 178 18.34 -8.68 21.37
N ALA A 179 19.14 -7.77 20.82
CA ALA A 179 18.67 -6.73 19.90
C ALA A 179 17.91 -7.32 18.72
N ARG A 180 16.74 -6.76 18.41
CA ARG A 180 15.86 -7.25 17.35
C ARG A 180 14.76 -6.27 16.98
N SER A 181 14.30 -6.35 15.74
CA SER A 181 13.07 -5.70 15.24
C SER A 181 12.16 -6.74 14.59
N GLY A 182 10.92 -6.35 14.25
CA GLY A 182 9.95 -7.21 13.58
C GLY A 182 9.50 -8.44 14.39
N HIS A 183 9.82 -8.47 15.68
CA HIS A 183 9.34 -9.47 16.64
C HIS A 183 7.90 -9.17 17.03
N ARG A 184 7.24 -10.12 17.70
CA ARG A 184 5.93 -9.88 18.31
C ARG A 184 5.98 -10.19 19.80
N MET A 185 5.18 -9.42 20.52
CA MET A 185 5.08 -9.41 21.96
C MET A 185 3.60 -9.30 22.33
N VAL A 186 3.16 -10.14 23.26
CA VAL A 186 1.76 -10.17 23.73
C VAL A 186 1.70 -10.31 25.25
N LEU A 187 0.62 -9.78 25.83
CA LEU A 187 0.33 -9.98 27.25
C LEU A 187 -0.51 -11.25 27.44
N TYR A 188 -0.01 -12.17 28.26
CA TYR A 188 -0.77 -13.30 28.79
C TYR A 188 -0.78 -13.23 30.32
N LYS A 189 -1.94 -12.89 30.90
CA LYS A 189 -2.12 -12.69 32.35
C LYS A 189 -1.12 -11.64 32.89
N HIS A 190 -0.17 -12.04 33.73
CA HIS A 190 0.89 -11.20 34.30
C HIS A 190 2.25 -11.47 33.64
N LYS A 191 2.25 -11.99 32.41
CA LYS A 191 3.46 -12.33 31.66
C LYS A 191 3.44 -11.69 30.29
N ILE A 192 4.56 -11.10 29.90
CA ILE A 192 4.78 -10.62 28.55
C ILE A 192 5.55 -11.70 27.79
N VAL A 193 4.98 -12.18 26.70
CA VAL A 193 5.56 -13.25 25.87
C VAL A 193 6.07 -12.64 24.59
N LEU A 194 7.36 -12.80 24.32
CA LEU A 194 8.05 -12.32 23.13
C LEU A 194 8.55 -13.51 22.31
N PHE A 195 8.35 -13.46 21.00
CA PHE A 195 8.87 -14.47 20.07
C PHE A 195 9.51 -13.81 18.85
N GLY A 196 10.55 -14.47 18.34
CA GLY A 196 11.11 -14.22 17.00
C GLY A 196 11.65 -12.80 16.79
N GLY A 197 11.51 -12.32 15.56
CA GLY A 197 12.12 -11.08 15.06
C GLY A 197 13.38 -11.36 14.26
N PHE A 198 14.08 -10.29 13.88
CA PHE A 198 15.33 -10.37 13.16
C PHE A 198 16.30 -9.29 13.60
N TYR A 199 17.56 -9.49 13.23
CA TYR A 199 18.67 -8.59 13.42
C TYR A 199 19.44 -8.55 12.10
N ASP A 200 19.48 -7.39 11.48
CA ASP A 200 20.14 -7.14 10.21
C ASP A 200 21.15 -6.00 10.39
N THR A 201 22.41 -6.34 10.18
CA THR A 201 23.47 -5.37 10.05
C THR A 201 24.22 -5.69 8.77
N LEU A 202 25.03 -4.74 8.30
CA LEU A 202 25.90 -4.93 7.14
C LEU A 202 26.78 -6.19 7.20
N ARG A 203 27.00 -6.75 8.39
CA ARG A 203 27.88 -7.89 8.64
C ARG A 203 27.12 -9.20 8.92
N GLU A 204 25.90 -9.12 9.44
CA GLU A 204 25.15 -10.28 9.92
C GLU A 204 23.66 -10.04 9.74
N VAL A 205 22.99 -10.99 9.10
CA VAL A 205 21.53 -11.10 9.07
C VAL A 205 21.13 -12.36 9.82
N ARG A 206 20.29 -12.20 10.83
CA ARG A 206 19.84 -13.29 11.69
C ARG A 206 18.37 -13.15 12.01
N TYR A 207 17.61 -14.19 11.71
CA TYR A 207 16.25 -14.34 12.18
C TYR A 207 16.22 -15.15 13.47
N TYR A 208 15.30 -14.81 14.36
CA TYR A 208 15.13 -15.47 15.64
C TYR A 208 13.87 -16.34 15.65
N ASN A 209 13.91 -17.41 16.43
CA ASN A 209 12.76 -18.20 16.88
C ASN A 209 12.83 -18.49 18.39
N ASP A 210 13.61 -17.72 19.15
CA ASP A 210 13.62 -17.85 20.60
C ASP A 210 12.31 -17.33 21.21
N LEU A 211 11.96 -17.90 22.37
CA LEU A 211 10.78 -17.54 23.14
C LEU A 211 11.25 -16.96 24.47
N HIS A 212 10.86 -15.73 24.76
CA HIS A 212 11.21 -15.03 25.99
C HIS A 212 9.95 -14.66 26.74
N VAL A 213 10.00 -14.76 28.06
CA VAL A 213 8.89 -14.48 28.95
C VAL A 213 9.35 -13.52 30.02
N PHE A 214 8.73 -12.36 30.10
CA PHE A 214 8.93 -11.42 31.20
C PHE A 214 7.81 -11.58 32.23
N ASP A 215 8.22 -11.84 33.46
CA ASP A 215 7.33 -11.89 34.61
C ASP A 215 7.11 -10.48 35.15
N LEU A 216 5.88 -9.96 35.08
CA LEU A 216 5.51 -8.62 35.55
C LEU A 216 5.40 -8.52 37.08
N ASP A 217 5.39 -9.64 37.80
CA ASP A 217 5.39 -9.65 39.26
C ASP A 217 6.84 -9.66 39.79
N ASN A 218 7.74 -10.40 39.13
CA ASN A 218 9.14 -10.54 39.54
C ASN A 218 10.14 -9.65 38.78
N PHE A 219 9.68 -8.94 37.74
CA PHE A 219 10.49 -8.08 36.87
C PHE A 219 11.73 -8.78 36.30
N LYS A 220 11.53 -10.01 35.78
CA LYS A 220 12.61 -10.86 35.29
C LYS A 220 12.25 -11.49 33.96
N TRP A 221 13.22 -11.49 33.04
CA TRP A 221 13.14 -12.26 31.81
C TRP A 221 13.61 -13.70 32.01
N GLU A 222 12.93 -14.61 31.34
CA GLU A 222 13.29 -16.01 31.21
C GLU A 222 13.25 -16.42 29.73
N GLU A 223 14.35 -16.98 29.24
CA GLU A 223 14.36 -17.62 27.93
C GLU A 223 13.84 -19.06 28.04
N ILE A 224 12.78 -19.36 27.31
CA ILE A 224 12.21 -20.70 27.26
C ILE A 224 12.86 -21.48 26.12
N LYS A 225 13.54 -22.57 26.48
CA LYS A 225 14.18 -23.46 25.52
C LYS A 225 13.23 -24.57 25.05
N PRO A 226 13.32 -25.01 23.78
CA PRO A 226 12.56 -26.14 23.30
C PRO A 226 12.94 -27.40 24.08
N ARG A 227 11.93 -28.15 24.56
CA ARG A 227 12.14 -29.49 25.09
C ARG A 227 12.47 -30.46 23.95
N PRO A 228 13.39 -31.42 24.15
CA PRO A 228 13.70 -32.43 23.14
C PRO A 228 12.44 -33.15 22.64
N GLY A 229 12.27 -33.22 21.32
CA GLY A 229 11.13 -33.87 20.67
C GLY A 229 9.87 -33.03 20.53
N CYS A 230 9.80 -31.84 21.13
CA CYS A 230 8.68 -30.91 20.94
C CYS A 230 8.79 -30.17 19.60
N LEU A 231 7.64 -29.81 19.02
CA LEU A 231 7.60 -28.94 17.85
C LEU A 231 8.02 -27.53 18.22
N TRP A 232 8.63 -26.82 17.28
CA TRP A 232 9.05 -25.44 17.45
C TRP A 232 8.95 -24.68 16.12
N PRO A 233 8.41 -23.45 16.10
CA PRO A 233 8.33 -22.71 14.85
C PRO A 233 9.71 -22.29 14.33
N SER A 234 9.83 -22.20 13.00
CA SER A 234 11.05 -21.73 12.34
C SER A 234 11.31 -20.24 12.64
N PRO A 235 12.59 -19.78 12.53
CA PRO A 235 12.93 -18.36 12.60
C PRO A 235 12.10 -17.53 11.64
N ARG A 236 11.61 -16.38 12.12
CA ARG A 236 10.72 -15.50 11.35
C ARG A 236 10.58 -14.12 11.99
N SER A 237 10.25 -13.13 11.17
CA SER A 237 9.82 -11.79 11.58
C SER A 237 8.52 -11.41 10.87
N GLY A 238 7.90 -10.29 11.23
CA GLY A 238 6.73 -9.74 10.52
C GLY A 238 5.47 -10.63 10.57
N PHE A 239 5.43 -11.60 11.47
CA PHE A 239 4.25 -12.41 11.78
C PHE A 239 3.34 -11.69 12.76
N GLN A 240 2.24 -12.32 13.16
CA GLN A 240 1.35 -11.80 14.20
C GLN A 240 1.18 -12.82 15.33
N LEU A 241 1.14 -12.31 16.57
CA LEU A 241 0.78 -13.06 17.77
C LEU A 241 -0.52 -12.52 18.34
N VAL A 242 -1.37 -13.43 18.80
CA VAL A 242 -2.64 -13.06 19.45
C VAL A 242 -2.92 -13.98 20.63
N VAL A 243 -3.54 -13.44 21.68
CA VAL A 243 -3.92 -14.21 22.87
C VAL A 243 -5.42 -14.35 22.90
N TYR A 244 -5.90 -15.58 23.10
CA TYR A 244 -7.30 -15.85 23.32
C TYR A 244 -7.48 -16.94 24.36
N GLN A 245 -8.23 -16.61 25.42
CA GLN A 245 -8.39 -17.48 26.59
C GLN A 245 -7.00 -17.90 27.15
N ASP A 246 -6.77 -19.20 27.28
CA ASP A 246 -5.52 -19.78 27.79
C ASP A 246 -4.57 -20.27 26.67
N GLN A 247 -4.62 -19.66 25.49
CA GLN A 247 -3.76 -20.01 24.34
C GLN A 247 -3.22 -18.76 23.63
N ILE A 248 -2.00 -18.89 23.10
CA ILE A 248 -1.37 -17.86 22.27
C ILE A 248 -1.25 -18.42 20.85
N TYR A 249 -1.72 -17.70 19.85
CA TYR A 249 -1.66 -18.13 18.45
C TYR A 249 -0.65 -17.29 17.67
N MET A 250 0.06 -17.94 16.76
CA MET A 250 0.98 -17.32 15.81
C MET A 250 0.52 -17.59 14.39
N TYR A 251 0.54 -16.57 13.54
CA TYR A 251 0.22 -16.70 12.13
C TYR A 251 1.22 -15.97 11.23
N GLY A 252 1.67 -16.69 10.21
CA GLY A 252 2.47 -16.17 9.10
C GLY A 252 3.90 -15.77 9.47
N GLY A 253 4.38 -14.72 8.79
CA GLY A 253 5.73 -14.17 8.92
C GLY A 253 6.58 -14.32 7.67
N TYR A 254 7.80 -13.83 7.76
CA TYR A 254 8.79 -13.90 6.70
C TYR A 254 10.14 -14.36 7.27
N PHE A 255 10.89 -15.09 6.46
CA PHE A 255 12.25 -15.51 6.74
C PHE A 255 13.07 -15.36 5.47
N LYS A 256 14.27 -14.79 5.59
CA LYS A 256 15.22 -14.70 4.49
C LYS A 256 16.45 -15.54 4.82
N GLU A 257 16.72 -16.52 3.97
CA GLU A 257 17.96 -17.29 4.05
C GLU A 257 19.08 -16.48 3.38
N VAL A 258 20.06 -16.06 4.17
CA VAL A 258 21.27 -15.41 3.67
C VAL A 258 22.37 -16.47 3.66
N SER A 259 22.72 -16.94 2.46
CA SER A 259 23.85 -17.86 2.28
C SER A 259 25.17 -17.10 2.40
N SER A 260 26.18 -17.73 2.98
CA SER A 260 27.56 -17.21 3.01
C SER A 260 28.24 -17.25 1.63
N ASP A 261 27.68 -18.01 0.68
CA ASP A 261 28.26 -18.17 -0.65
C ASP A 261 27.82 -17.03 -1.57
N LYS A 262 28.79 -16.29 -2.12
CA LYS A 262 28.56 -15.14 -3.02
C LYS A 262 27.71 -15.45 -4.27
N ASN A 263 27.55 -16.73 -4.62
CA ASN A 263 26.81 -17.21 -5.80
C ASN A 263 25.45 -17.87 -5.46
N ALA A 264 25.07 -17.95 -4.19
CA ALA A 264 23.78 -18.53 -3.80
C ALA A 264 22.70 -17.45 -3.82
N SER A 265 21.59 -17.71 -4.52
CA SER A 265 20.45 -16.81 -4.56
C SER A 265 19.82 -16.67 -3.17
N GLU A 266 19.54 -15.43 -2.76
CA GLU A 266 18.82 -15.15 -1.53
C GLU A 266 17.40 -15.71 -1.64
N LYS A 267 17.02 -16.63 -0.76
CA LYS A 267 15.68 -17.22 -0.80
C LYS A 267 14.81 -16.69 0.33
N GLY A 268 13.86 -15.83 -0.03
CA GLY A 268 12.78 -15.41 0.85
C GLY A 268 11.71 -16.49 1.00
N THR A 269 11.29 -16.77 2.23
CA THR A 269 10.18 -17.68 2.54
C THR A 269 9.09 -16.92 3.27
N VAL A 270 7.92 -16.77 2.62
CA VAL A 270 6.71 -16.25 3.26
C VAL A 270 5.99 -17.39 3.96
N HIS A 271 5.85 -17.27 5.28
CA HIS A 271 5.11 -18.21 6.09
C HIS A 271 3.61 -17.93 6.02
N ALA A 272 2.83 -18.99 5.89
CA ALA A 272 1.36 -18.97 5.97
C ALA A 272 0.83 -20.09 6.87
N ASP A 273 1.67 -20.61 7.76
CA ASP A 273 1.34 -21.61 8.77
C ASP A 273 0.75 -20.94 10.02
N MET A 274 0.06 -21.75 10.82
CA MET A 274 -0.55 -21.32 12.07
C MET A 274 -0.10 -22.23 13.21
N TRP A 275 0.19 -21.62 14.35
CA TRP A 275 0.66 -22.31 15.55
C TRP A 275 -0.13 -21.85 16.77
N SER A 276 -0.24 -22.73 17.77
CA SER A 276 -0.74 -22.41 19.10
C SER A 276 0.32 -22.77 20.14
N LEU A 277 0.55 -21.88 21.08
CA LEU A 277 1.45 -22.04 22.22
C LEU A 277 0.60 -22.16 23.48
N ASP A 278 0.78 -23.26 24.21
CA ASP A 278 0.20 -23.42 25.55
C ASP A 278 1.11 -22.71 26.56
N PRO A 279 0.68 -21.60 27.18
CA PRO A 279 1.52 -20.82 28.08
C PRO A 279 1.71 -21.47 29.46
N ARG A 280 1.08 -22.62 29.74
CA ARG A 280 1.30 -23.41 30.97
C ARG A 280 2.48 -24.35 30.82
N THR A 281 2.70 -24.88 29.62
CA THR A 281 3.75 -25.86 29.32
C THR A 281 4.85 -25.33 28.40
N TRP A 282 4.59 -24.18 27.77
CA TRP A 282 5.37 -23.55 26.69
C TRP A 282 5.58 -24.46 25.47
N GLU A 283 4.59 -25.29 25.16
CA GLU A 283 4.62 -26.18 23.99
C GLU A 283 3.89 -25.59 22.80
N TRP A 284 4.55 -25.63 21.65
CA TRP A 284 3.97 -25.26 20.38
C TRP A 284 3.29 -26.44 19.70
N ASN A 285 2.11 -26.18 19.14
CA ASN A 285 1.34 -27.12 18.35
C ASN A 285 0.98 -26.50 17.01
N LYS A 286 1.01 -27.28 15.93
CA LYS A 286 0.54 -26.82 14.61
C LYS A 286 -0.97 -26.79 14.58
N VAL A 287 -1.54 -25.66 14.18
CA VAL A 287 -2.98 -25.49 14.01
C VAL A 287 -3.34 -25.74 12.55
N LYS A 288 -4.28 -26.67 12.32
CA LYS A 288 -4.77 -26.95 10.97
C LYS A 288 -5.58 -25.76 10.46
N LYS A 289 -5.23 -25.26 9.27
CA LYS A 289 -6.02 -24.24 8.56
C LYS A 289 -7.26 -24.90 7.99
N THR A 290 -8.44 -24.49 8.43
CA THR A 290 -9.73 -24.91 7.85
C THR A 290 -10.48 -23.69 7.29
N GLY A 291 -11.45 -23.93 6.40
CA GLY A 291 -12.20 -22.86 5.74
C GLY A 291 -11.44 -22.22 4.58
N MET A 292 -11.51 -20.90 4.47
CA MET A 292 -10.91 -20.10 3.38
C MET A 292 -9.79 -19.20 3.95
N PRO A 293 -8.59 -19.75 4.20
CA PRO A 293 -7.48 -18.96 4.71
C PRO A 293 -6.99 -17.96 3.67
N PRO A 294 -6.46 -16.80 4.10
CA PRO A 294 -5.81 -15.87 3.17
C PRO A 294 -4.59 -16.52 2.52
N GLY A 295 -4.29 -16.14 1.28
CA GLY A 295 -3.05 -16.53 0.60
C GLY A 295 -1.80 -16.04 1.34
N PRO A 296 -0.62 -16.66 1.08
CA PRO A 296 0.65 -16.24 1.69
C PRO A 296 0.90 -14.76 1.48
N ARG A 297 1.17 -14.03 2.56
CA ARG A 297 1.41 -12.58 2.56
C ARG A 297 2.27 -12.18 3.76
N ALA A 298 3.01 -11.09 3.65
CA ALA A 298 3.83 -10.53 4.72
C ALA A 298 3.32 -9.13 5.11
N GLY A 299 3.72 -8.62 6.28
CA GLY A 299 3.42 -7.25 6.71
C GLY A 299 1.93 -6.95 6.93
N PHE A 300 1.10 -7.97 7.14
CA PHE A 300 -0.31 -7.81 7.51
C PHE A 300 -0.45 -7.54 9.01
N SER A 301 -1.60 -7.01 9.42
CA SER A 301 -1.90 -6.71 10.82
C SER A 301 -3.03 -7.61 11.32
N MET A 302 -2.97 -8.03 12.59
CA MET A 302 -4.01 -8.86 13.22
C MET A 302 -4.40 -8.35 14.61
N CYS A 303 -5.68 -8.46 14.94
CA CYS A 303 -6.21 -8.13 16.27
C CYS A 303 -7.32 -9.10 16.68
N VAL A 304 -7.45 -9.36 17.98
CA VAL A 304 -8.54 -10.17 18.52
C VAL A 304 -9.78 -9.30 18.71
N HIS A 305 -10.93 -9.83 18.31
CA HIS A 305 -12.24 -9.26 18.59
C HIS A 305 -13.19 -10.38 19.01
N LYS A 306 -13.63 -10.37 20.28
CA LYS A 306 -14.48 -11.42 20.85
C LYS A 306 -13.87 -12.81 20.62
N LYS A 307 -14.56 -13.69 19.88
CA LYS A 307 -14.14 -15.09 19.62
C LYS A 307 -13.41 -15.30 18.29
N ARG A 308 -12.94 -14.22 17.68
CA ARG A 308 -12.25 -14.28 16.38
C ARG A 308 -11.05 -13.37 16.32
N VAL A 309 -10.16 -13.66 15.39
CA VAL A 309 -9.08 -12.77 14.98
C VAL A 309 -9.46 -12.11 13.67
N VAL A 310 -9.21 -10.81 13.56
CA VAL A 310 -9.38 -10.03 12.34
C VAL A 310 -8.00 -9.78 11.75
N LEU A 311 -7.83 -10.09 10.47
CA LEU A 311 -6.63 -9.82 9.68
C LEU A 311 -6.95 -8.77 8.63
N PHE A 312 -6.06 -7.80 8.45
CA PHE A 312 -6.13 -6.81 7.39
C PHE A 312 -4.78 -6.62 6.71
N GLY A 313 -4.82 -6.38 5.41
CA GLY A 313 -3.65 -5.92 4.66
C GLY A 313 -2.68 -7.02 4.25
N GLY A 314 -1.44 -6.61 4.04
CA GLY A 314 -0.31 -7.47 3.69
C GLY A 314 0.11 -7.33 2.22
N VAL A 315 1.34 -7.74 1.91
CA VAL A 315 1.91 -7.76 0.57
C VAL A 315 2.14 -9.18 0.10
N VAL A 316 1.92 -9.40 -1.19
CA VAL A 316 2.33 -10.60 -1.91
C VAL A 316 3.27 -10.18 -3.02
N ASP A 317 4.50 -10.68 -2.95
CA ASP A 317 5.49 -10.47 -3.98
C ASP A 317 5.41 -11.61 -5.00
N MET A 318 5.22 -11.23 -6.27
CA MET A 318 5.15 -12.17 -7.38
C MET A 318 6.38 -11.99 -8.27
N GLU A 319 7.15 -13.06 -8.41
CA GLU A 319 8.20 -13.16 -9.42
C GLU A 319 7.55 -13.39 -10.79
N VAL A 320 7.68 -12.43 -11.71
CA VAL A 320 7.03 -12.48 -13.03
C VAL A 320 7.98 -13.05 -14.10
N GLU A 321 9.23 -12.61 -14.09
CA GLU A 321 10.36 -13.11 -14.90
C GLU A 321 11.61 -13.10 -14.00
N ALA A 322 12.68 -13.81 -14.37
CA ALA A 322 13.85 -14.19 -13.55
C ALA A 322 14.71 -13.05 -12.97
N ASP A 323 14.08 -12.08 -12.32
CA ASP A 323 14.52 -11.11 -11.30
C ASP A 323 13.41 -10.06 -11.03
N VAL A 324 12.34 -9.98 -11.86
CA VAL A 324 11.29 -8.95 -11.76
C VAL A 324 10.25 -9.29 -10.69
N LEU A 325 10.35 -8.58 -9.56
CA LEU A 325 9.39 -8.64 -8.46
C LEU A 325 8.25 -7.62 -8.65
N MET A 326 7.00 -8.09 -8.61
CA MET A 326 5.82 -7.24 -8.56
C MET A 326 5.10 -7.44 -7.21
N SER A 327 5.04 -6.37 -6.42
CA SER A 327 4.40 -6.36 -5.11
C SER A 327 2.91 -6.00 -5.23
N MET A 328 2.05 -6.88 -4.71
CA MET A 328 0.60 -6.68 -4.64
C MET A 328 0.17 -6.41 -3.20
N PHE A 329 -0.30 -5.19 -2.93
CA PHE A 329 -0.79 -4.78 -1.62
C PHE A 329 -2.27 -5.12 -1.46
N MET A 330 -2.58 -5.90 -0.42
CA MET A 330 -3.91 -6.42 -0.16
C MET A 330 -4.70 -5.44 0.72
N ASN A 331 -6.01 -5.33 0.49
CA ASN A 331 -6.95 -4.55 1.32
C ASN A 331 -8.11 -5.40 1.87
N GLU A 332 -7.92 -6.71 1.89
CA GLU A 332 -8.95 -7.67 2.28
C GLU A 332 -9.02 -7.77 3.81
N LEU A 333 -10.23 -8.04 4.33
CA LEU A 333 -10.44 -8.43 5.72
C LEU A 333 -10.70 -9.93 5.80
N TYR A 334 -10.02 -10.61 6.71
CA TYR A 334 -10.28 -12.01 7.04
C TYR A 334 -10.63 -12.16 8.52
N GLY A 335 -11.56 -13.06 8.80
CA GLY A 335 -11.86 -13.55 10.14
C GLY A 335 -11.28 -14.94 10.34
N PHE A 336 -10.70 -15.18 11.50
CA PHE A 336 -10.36 -16.51 12.00
C PHE A 336 -11.15 -16.80 13.26
N GLN A 337 -12.07 -17.76 13.22
CA GLN A 337 -12.82 -18.17 14.40
C GLN A 337 -11.94 -19.06 15.29
N LEU A 338 -11.75 -18.65 16.54
CA LEU A 338 -10.82 -19.32 17.47
C LEU A 338 -11.42 -20.60 18.06
N ASP A 339 -12.74 -20.75 18.08
CA ASP A 339 -13.40 -21.94 18.66
C ASP A 339 -13.27 -23.19 17.77
N ASN A 340 -13.31 -23.03 16.45
CA ASN A 340 -13.31 -24.15 15.47
C ASN A 340 -12.16 -24.06 14.46
N HIS A 341 -11.23 -23.12 14.66
CA HIS A 341 -10.06 -22.90 13.82
C HIS A 341 -10.38 -22.73 12.32
N ARG A 342 -11.43 -21.95 12.02
CA ARG A 342 -11.93 -21.74 10.65
C ARG A 342 -11.71 -20.31 10.16
N TRP A 343 -11.04 -20.19 9.04
CA TRP A 343 -10.89 -18.94 8.30
C TRP A 343 -12.08 -18.66 7.39
N TYR A 344 -12.43 -17.38 7.26
CA TYR A 344 -13.46 -16.91 6.35
C TYR A 344 -13.19 -15.44 5.94
N PRO A 345 -13.52 -15.04 4.70
CA PRO A 345 -13.51 -13.64 4.29
C PRO A 345 -14.52 -12.85 5.13
N LEU A 346 -14.11 -11.68 5.61
CA LEU A 346 -14.95 -10.80 6.40
C LEU A 346 -15.43 -9.65 5.51
N GLU A 347 -16.63 -9.78 4.98
CA GLU A 347 -17.26 -8.77 4.12
C GLU A 347 -18.14 -7.82 4.93
N LEU A 348 -18.26 -6.58 4.44
CA LEU A 348 -19.22 -5.62 4.97
C LEU A 348 -20.65 -6.07 4.63
N ARG A 349 -21.55 -5.92 5.59
CA ARG A 349 -22.97 -6.17 5.42
C ARG A 349 -23.54 -5.06 4.55
N LYS A 350 -24.15 -5.43 3.42
CA LYS A 350 -24.91 -4.50 2.59
C LYS A 350 -26.17 -4.08 3.35
N ASP A 351 -26.42 -2.78 3.44
CA ASP A 351 -27.71 -2.29 3.94
C ASP A 351 -28.83 -2.83 3.06
N LYS A 352 -29.74 -3.58 3.67
CA LYS A 352 -31.02 -3.91 3.01
C LYS A 352 -31.81 -2.60 2.93
N PRO A 353 -32.23 -2.13 1.75
CA PRO A 353 -33.08 -0.96 1.68
C PRO A 353 -34.35 -1.22 2.50
N ALA A 354 -34.63 -0.31 3.43
CA ALA A 354 -35.83 -0.38 4.27
C ALA A 354 -37.05 -0.53 3.35
N LYS A 355 -37.77 -1.65 3.48
CA LYS A 355 -39.09 -1.79 2.86
C LYS A 355 -39.99 -0.71 3.46
N ASN A 356 -40.16 0.39 2.74
CA ASN A 356 -41.26 1.32 2.97
C ASN A 356 -42.55 0.51 2.92
N LYS A 357 -43.11 0.20 4.09
CA LYS A 357 -44.49 -0.28 4.21
C LYS A 357 -45.39 0.91 3.88
N THR A 358 -45.77 1.03 2.62
CA THR A 358 -46.95 1.80 2.22
C THR A 358 -48.14 1.16 2.94
N LYS A 359 -48.67 1.86 3.94
CA LYS A 359 -49.94 1.52 4.58
C LYS A 359 -51.05 1.77 3.57
N ASP A 360 -51.53 0.71 2.93
CA ASP A 360 -52.84 0.73 2.31
C ASP A 360 -53.92 0.72 3.39
N ILE A 361 -54.58 1.87 3.54
CA ILE A 361 -55.77 2.04 4.35
C ILE A 361 -56.95 1.52 3.53
N LYS A 362 -57.54 0.38 3.94
CA LYS A 362 -58.95 0.09 3.70
C LYS A 362 -59.62 -0.40 4.97
N ARG A 363 -60.54 0.44 5.45
CA ARG A 363 -61.48 0.25 6.56
C ARG A 363 -62.23 -1.08 6.48
N LYS A 364 -62.40 -1.75 7.61
CA LYS A 364 -63.74 -2.09 8.13
C LYS A 364 -63.71 -2.31 9.64
N GLU A 365 -64.59 -1.57 10.29
CA GLU A 365 -64.89 -1.56 11.72
C GLU A 365 -65.58 -2.85 12.17
N THR A 366 -65.35 -3.24 13.42
CA THR A 366 -66.31 -3.52 14.52
C THR A 366 -65.56 -4.37 15.56
N ALA A 367 -65.10 -3.80 16.68
CA ALA A 367 -65.84 -3.68 17.94
C ALA A 367 -66.21 -5.03 18.56
N ASN A 368 -65.43 -5.49 19.55
CA ASN A 368 -65.94 -5.71 20.90
C ASN A 368 -64.84 -6.10 21.90
N ASP A 369 -64.91 -5.43 23.05
CA ASP A 369 -64.22 -5.67 24.31
C ASP A 369 -64.37 -7.10 24.82
N SER A 370 -63.38 -7.60 25.56
CA SER A 370 -63.45 -7.71 27.03
C SER A 370 -62.33 -8.59 27.62
N GLU A 371 -61.53 -7.92 28.45
CA GLU A 371 -61.07 -8.29 29.80
C GLU A 371 -60.49 -9.68 30.17
N SER A 372 -59.37 -9.54 30.89
CA SER A 372 -58.97 -10.25 32.11
C SER A 372 -58.40 -11.67 31.97
N ASN A 373 -57.55 -12.18 32.85
CA ASN A 373 -56.52 -11.73 33.81
C ASN A 373 -55.98 -13.06 34.39
N ILE A 374 -54.87 -13.03 35.14
CA ILE A 374 -54.29 -14.11 35.97
C ILE A 374 -53.44 -15.11 35.16
N GLY A 375 -52.20 -15.45 35.49
CA GLY A 375 -51.36 -15.23 36.67
C GLY A 375 -50.46 -16.47 36.87
N ASN A 376 -49.26 -16.26 37.44
CA ASN A 376 -48.27 -17.23 37.96
C ASN A 376 -47.31 -17.85 36.92
N GLU A 377 -46.01 -17.60 36.98
CA GLU A 377 -44.93 -17.90 37.97
C GLU A 377 -44.13 -19.15 37.52
N ASP A 378 -42.83 -18.90 37.40
CA ASP A 378 -41.66 -19.76 37.59
C ASP A 378 -41.47 -21.06 36.78
N ASP A 379 -40.28 -21.09 36.16
CA ASP A 379 -39.23 -22.10 36.33
C ASP A 379 -38.82 -22.95 35.12
N ASP A 380 -37.52 -22.88 34.92
CA ASP A 380 -36.51 -23.80 34.40
C ASP A 380 -36.75 -24.82 33.28
N THR A 381 -35.60 -25.04 32.63
CA THR A 381 -35.13 -26.24 31.91
C THR A 381 -35.44 -26.40 30.43
N MET A 382 -34.36 -26.22 29.66
CA MET A 382 -33.87 -27.11 28.60
C MET A 382 -34.66 -28.41 28.40
N ASP A 383 -35.20 -28.59 27.20
CA ASP A 383 -34.84 -29.66 26.26
C ASP A 383 -35.55 -29.42 24.92
N CYS A 384 -34.93 -29.83 23.82
CA CYS A 384 -35.50 -30.19 22.50
C CYS A 384 -34.35 -30.13 21.49
N SER A 385 -33.62 -31.23 21.34
CA SER A 385 -33.96 -32.38 20.48
C SER A 385 -33.55 -32.15 19.04
N GLU A 386 -32.61 -32.99 18.64
CA GLU A 386 -32.21 -33.30 17.28
C GLU A 386 -33.42 -33.58 16.39
N GLU A 387 -33.46 -32.95 15.22
CA GLU A 387 -33.99 -33.62 14.03
C GLU A 387 -32.95 -33.55 12.92
N ALA A 388 -32.41 -34.72 12.63
CA ALA A 388 -31.72 -35.01 11.39
C ALA A 388 -32.76 -35.21 10.29
N THR A 389 -32.62 -34.48 9.18
CA THR A 389 -33.15 -34.93 7.90
C THR A 389 -32.01 -35.01 6.91
N ASP A 390 -31.69 -36.25 6.59
CA ASP A 390 -30.81 -36.72 5.54
C ASP A 390 -31.39 -36.36 4.17
N VAL A 391 -30.64 -35.62 3.36
CA VAL A 391 -30.85 -35.52 1.91
C VAL A 391 -29.48 -35.64 1.24
N GLN A 392 -29.13 -36.87 0.86
CA GLN A 392 -28.11 -37.11 -0.13
C GLN A 392 -28.69 -36.88 -1.54
N SER A 393 -28.05 -35.98 -2.30
CA SER A 393 -28.00 -36.12 -3.76
C SER A 393 -26.71 -35.50 -4.32
N GLU A 394 -25.81 -36.40 -4.67
CA GLU A 394 -25.00 -36.42 -5.89
C GLU A 394 -23.86 -35.42 -6.12
N VAL A 395 -22.69 -36.03 -6.34
CA VAL A 395 -21.40 -35.49 -6.73
C VAL A 395 -21.44 -35.14 -8.22
N GLY A 396 -21.13 -33.89 -8.57
CA GLY A 396 -20.96 -33.49 -9.96
C GLY A 396 -20.62 -32.02 -10.16
N GLY A 397 -19.32 -31.68 -10.14
CA GLY A 397 -18.77 -30.54 -10.89
C GLY A 397 -18.92 -29.15 -10.27
N VAL A 398 -17.93 -28.72 -9.49
CA VAL A 398 -17.71 -27.28 -9.19
C VAL A 398 -16.24 -26.92 -9.39
N SER A 399 -15.78 -27.04 -10.63
CA SER A 399 -14.46 -26.58 -11.09
C SER A 399 -14.54 -25.20 -11.78
N ASN A 400 -15.54 -24.36 -11.49
CA ASN A 400 -15.82 -23.14 -12.27
C ASN A 400 -16.18 -21.89 -11.44
N HIS A 401 -15.51 -21.66 -10.30
CA HIS A 401 -15.69 -20.40 -9.56
C HIS A 401 -14.44 -19.53 -9.40
N LEU A 402 -13.32 -19.90 -10.05
CA LEU A 402 -12.10 -19.08 -10.12
C LEU A 402 -12.04 -18.13 -11.33
N THR A 403 -13.08 -18.10 -12.18
CA THR A 403 -13.07 -17.33 -13.45
C THR A 403 -14.18 -16.28 -13.54
N LYS A 404 -14.53 -15.64 -12.42
CA LYS A 404 -15.46 -14.49 -12.42
C LYS A 404 -14.95 -13.31 -11.60
N SER A 405 -13.71 -12.91 -11.88
CA SER A 405 -13.23 -11.56 -11.58
C SER A 405 -12.28 -11.06 -12.68
N LEU A 406 -12.61 -11.29 -13.94
CA LEU A 406 -11.96 -10.65 -15.10
C LEU A 406 -12.92 -10.71 -16.30
N THR A 407 -13.93 -9.84 -16.33
CA THR A 407 -14.60 -9.44 -17.59
C THR A 407 -15.12 -8.02 -17.43
N LEU A 408 -14.32 -7.05 -17.86
CA LEU A 408 -14.75 -5.70 -18.18
C LEU A 408 -15.50 -5.75 -19.51
N ASN A 409 -16.77 -5.39 -19.48
CA ASN A 409 -17.60 -5.20 -20.67
C ASN A 409 -17.06 -4.03 -21.51
N LYS A 410 -16.95 -4.23 -22.84
CA LYS A 410 -17.10 -3.14 -23.79
C LYS A 410 -18.12 -3.52 -24.86
N VAL A 411 -19.21 -2.76 -24.83
CA VAL A 411 -20.35 -2.79 -25.73
C VAL A 411 -20.02 -2.10 -27.05
N GLY A 412 -20.62 -2.62 -28.12
CA GLY A 412 -21.02 -1.91 -29.32
C GLY A 412 -21.61 -2.92 -30.31
N SER A 413 -22.69 -2.69 -31.06
CA SER A 413 -23.74 -1.67 -31.14
C SER A 413 -24.58 -2.12 -32.35
N SER A 414 -25.91 -2.08 -32.32
CA SER A 414 -26.72 -1.94 -33.55
C SER A 414 -28.13 -1.43 -33.20
N GLN A 415 -28.53 -0.42 -33.96
CA GLN A 415 -29.63 0.51 -33.78
C GLN A 415 -30.94 -0.01 -34.41
N ASN A 416 -32.10 0.45 -33.91
CA ASN A 416 -32.98 1.30 -34.72
C ASN A 416 -34.13 1.99 -33.93
N SER A 417 -34.21 3.30 -34.21
CA SER A 417 -35.37 4.21 -34.33
C SER A 417 -36.39 4.40 -33.20
N ASP A 418 -36.30 5.61 -32.64
CA ASP A 418 -37.35 6.65 -32.64
C ASP A 418 -38.32 6.82 -31.45
N VAL A 419 -38.02 7.89 -30.69
CA VAL A 419 -38.87 9.08 -30.41
C VAL A 419 -39.47 9.24 -28.99
N MET A 420 -38.90 10.26 -28.31
CA MET A 420 -39.45 11.23 -27.33
C MET A 420 -39.23 11.03 -25.81
N SER A 421 -38.24 11.80 -25.34
CA SER A 421 -38.21 12.70 -24.16
C SER A 421 -39.03 12.33 -22.91
N ASP A 422 -38.36 12.23 -21.75
CA ASP A 422 -38.14 13.38 -20.85
C ASP A 422 -37.27 12.94 -19.65
N SER A 423 -36.52 13.91 -19.14
CA SER A 423 -35.57 13.98 -18.04
C SER A 423 -35.81 13.13 -16.78
N THR A 424 -34.75 12.47 -16.30
CA THR A 424 -34.40 12.42 -14.86
C THR A 424 -32.96 11.92 -14.69
N GLU A 425 -32.13 12.76 -14.07
CA GLU A 425 -30.78 12.44 -13.63
C GLU A 425 -30.83 11.27 -12.62
N GLN A 426 -30.07 10.20 -12.87
CA GLN A 426 -29.77 9.19 -11.86
C GLN A 426 -28.32 9.38 -11.40
N GLU A 427 -28.20 9.89 -10.17
CA GLU A 427 -26.97 10.04 -9.41
C GLU A 427 -26.18 8.72 -9.35
N ALA A 428 -24.86 8.82 -9.57
CA ALA A 428 -23.94 7.72 -9.34
C ALA A 428 -23.91 7.39 -7.83
N THR A 429 -24.06 6.11 -7.48
CA THR A 429 -23.90 5.65 -6.10
C THR A 429 -22.47 5.94 -5.62
N PRO A 430 -22.27 6.57 -4.46
CA PRO A 430 -20.92 6.90 -3.97
C PRO A 430 -20.12 5.62 -3.72
N GLU A 431 -18.89 5.60 -4.24
CA GLU A 431 -17.93 4.51 -4.04
C GLU A 431 -17.71 4.32 -2.53
N ALA A 432 -17.92 3.11 -2.01
CA ALA A 432 -17.85 2.87 -0.57
C ALA A 432 -16.44 3.17 -0.05
N ILE A 433 -16.33 4.11 0.89
CA ILE A 433 -15.08 4.48 1.56
C ILE A 433 -14.46 3.19 2.13
N LYS A 434 -13.26 2.82 1.68
CA LYS A 434 -12.53 1.63 2.16
C LYS A 434 -11.03 1.93 2.16
N PRO A 435 -10.29 1.47 3.18
CA PRO A 435 -8.83 1.62 3.18
C PRO A 435 -8.20 0.93 1.97
N ILE A 436 -7.22 1.59 1.38
CA ILE A 436 -6.40 1.03 0.31
C ILE A 436 -5.48 -0.10 0.82
N GLY A 437 -4.97 -0.89 -0.12
CA GLY A 437 -4.07 -2.00 0.21
C GLY A 437 -2.74 -1.50 0.75
N ARG A 438 -2.27 -2.11 1.83
CA ARG A 438 -1.10 -1.62 2.59
C ARG A 438 -0.44 -2.71 3.42
N ILE A 439 0.80 -2.45 3.82
CA ILE A 439 1.53 -3.24 4.81
C ILE A 439 1.94 -2.39 6.01
N ASN A 440 2.29 -3.08 7.09
CA ASN A 440 2.88 -2.50 8.30
C ASN A 440 2.03 -1.37 8.89
N ALA A 441 0.71 -1.47 8.71
CA ALA A 441 -0.26 -0.54 9.26
C ALA A 441 -0.47 -0.83 10.75
N SER A 442 -0.62 0.22 11.55
CA SER A 442 -0.87 0.08 12.98
C SER A 442 -2.35 -0.22 13.19
N MET A 443 -2.65 -1.33 13.86
CA MET A 443 -4.03 -1.80 14.03
C MET A 443 -4.32 -2.12 15.49
N ALA A 444 -5.48 -1.67 15.97
CA ALA A 444 -5.93 -1.91 17.34
C ALA A 444 -7.45 -2.10 17.39
N VAL A 445 -7.94 -2.85 18.38
CA VAL A 445 -9.38 -3.02 18.61
C VAL A 445 -9.73 -2.49 20.01
N GLY A 446 -10.56 -1.45 20.05
CA GLY A 446 -11.13 -0.90 21.28
C GLY A 446 -12.64 -1.17 21.32
N LYS A 447 -13.16 -1.77 22.39
CA LYS A 447 -14.54 -2.27 22.49
C LYS A 447 -14.91 -3.18 21.31
N ASP A 448 -15.72 -2.65 20.39
CA ASP A 448 -16.22 -3.30 19.18
C ASP A 448 -15.75 -2.59 17.90
N THR A 449 -14.79 -1.67 18.00
CA THR A 449 -14.30 -0.86 16.89
C THR A 449 -12.85 -1.22 16.58
N LEU A 450 -12.60 -1.56 15.32
CA LEU A 450 -11.27 -1.69 14.74
C LEU A 450 -10.77 -0.31 14.34
N TYR A 451 -9.54 0.03 14.71
CA TYR A 451 -8.83 1.21 14.24
C TYR A 451 -7.63 0.78 13.39
N LEU A 452 -7.45 1.44 12.26
CA LEU A 452 -6.37 1.19 11.32
C LEU A 452 -5.72 2.51 10.95
N TYR A 453 -4.44 2.67 11.28
CA TYR A 453 -3.68 3.89 11.06
C TYR A 453 -2.44 3.64 10.21
N GLY A 454 -2.26 4.49 9.20
CA GLY A 454 -1.06 4.56 8.37
C GLY A 454 -0.69 3.24 7.70
N GLY A 455 0.61 2.96 7.64
CA GLY A 455 1.20 1.86 6.87
C GLY A 455 1.88 2.36 5.59
N MET A 456 2.29 1.44 4.73
CA MET A 456 2.97 1.77 3.48
C MET A 456 2.44 0.95 2.32
N MET A 457 2.66 1.45 1.11
CA MET A 457 2.44 0.74 -0.14
C MET A 457 3.46 1.18 -1.19
N GLU A 458 3.59 0.41 -2.27
CA GLU A 458 4.37 0.82 -3.44
C GLU A 458 3.46 1.05 -4.64
N VAL A 459 3.64 2.19 -5.31
CA VAL A 459 3.02 2.49 -6.59
C VAL A 459 4.14 2.71 -7.62
N LYS A 460 4.28 1.75 -8.54
CA LYS A 460 5.41 1.68 -9.47
C LYS A 460 6.73 1.63 -8.71
N ASP A 461 7.51 2.70 -8.73
CA ASP A 461 8.85 2.78 -8.12
C ASP A 461 8.88 3.75 -6.94
N ARG A 462 7.70 4.21 -6.51
CA ARG A 462 7.51 5.13 -5.39
C ARG A 462 6.93 4.37 -4.21
N GLU A 463 7.55 4.53 -3.07
CA GLU A 463 7.03 4.07 -1.79
C GLU A 463 6.13 5.18 -1.23
N ILE A 464 4.93 4.84 -0.82
CA ILE A 464 3.97 5.79 -0.26
C ILE A 464 3.69 5.35 1.16
N THR A 465 4.13 6.17 2.11
CA THR A 465 3.76 6.02 3.51
C THR A 465 2.46 6.78 3.77
N LEU A 466 1.54 6.18 4.51
CA LEU A 466 0.19 6.68 4.73
C LEU A 466 0.03 7.27 6.15
N ASP A 467 -0.85 8.25 6.30
CA ASP A 467 -1.29 8.88 7.56
C ASP A 467 -2.80 8.79 7.82
N ASP A 468 -3.53 8.07 6.96
CA ASP A 468 -4.97 7.93 7.10
C ASP A 468 -5.35 7.07 8.33
N LEU A 469 -6.47 7.44 8.95
CA LEU A 469 -7.06 6.73 10.08
C LEU A 469 -8.47 6.28 9.72
N TYR A 470 -8.71 4.98 9.78
CA TYR A 470 -10.03 4.41 9.61
C TYR A 470 -10.52 3.75 10.89
N SER A 471 -11.83 3.73 11.03
CA SER A 471 -12.52 2.89 12.00
C SER A 471 -13.58 1.99 11.35
N LEU A 472 -13.77 0.80 11.91
CA LEU A 472 -14.80 -0.15 11.48
C LEU A 472 -15.46 -0.78 12.71
N ASN A 473 -16.78 -0.72 12.79
CA ASN A 473 -17.50 -1.43 13.83
C ASN A 473 -17.56 -2.94 13.49
N LEU A 474 -16.88 -3.76 14.27
CA LEU A 474 -16.76 -5.20 14.02
C LEU A 474 -18.05 -5.98 14.37
N SER A 475 -18.95 -5.43 15.18
CA SER A 475 -20.23 -6.08 15.49
C SER A 475 -21.27 -5.83 14.40
N LYS A 476 -21.32 -4.60 13.88
CA LYS A 476 -22.23 -4.21 12.80
C LYS A 476 -21.71 -4.63 11.43
N LEU A 477 -20.41 -4.44 11.19
CA LEU A 477 -19.72 -4.62 9.90
C LEU A 477 -20.48 -3.89 8.79
N ASP A 478 -20.91 -2.68 9.05
CA ASP A 478 -21.70 -1.83 8.15
C ASP A 478 -20.79 -1.09 7.16
N GLU A 479 -19.96 -0.18 7.67
CA GLU A 479 -19.14 0.71 6.85
C GLU A 479 -17.79 1.02 7.50
N TRP A 480 -16.79 1.30 6.67
CA TRP A 480 -15.57 1.96 7.13
C TRP A 480 -15.82 3.45 7.26
N LYS A 481 -15.41 4.02 8.40
CA LYS A 481 -15.43 5.45 8.64
C LYS A 481 -14.01 5.98 8.55
N CYS A 482 -13.77 6.85 7.57
CA CYS A 482 -12.53 7.61 7.50
C CYS A 482 -12.58 8.72 8.55
N ILE A 483 -11.68 8.65 9.54
CA ILE A 483 -11.52 9.67 10.57
C ILE A 483 -10.51 10.72 10.10
N ILE A 484 -9.41 10.28 9.51
CA ILE A 484 -8.36 11.12 8.92
C ILE A 484 -8.15 10.67 7.48
N PRO A 485 -8.36 11.54 6.48
CA PRO A 485 -8.05 11.22 5.10
C PRO A 485 -6.54 11.21 4.87
N SER A 486 -6.10 10.45 3.86
CA SER A 486 -4.68 10.42 3.49
C SER A 486 -4.25 11.77 2.96
N SER A 487 -3.11 12.28 3.41
CA SER A 487 -2.45 13.43 2.76
C SER A 487 -1.84 13.01 1.42
N GLU A 488 -1.66 13.98 0.52
CA GLU A 488 -0.86 13.79 -0.69
C GLU A 488 0.62 13.80 -0.30
N SER A 489 1.33 12.69 -0.51
CA SER A 489 2.77 12.61 -0.20
C SER A 489 3.57 13.36 -1.28
N GLU A 490 4.36 14.35 -0.86
CA GLU A 490 5.37 15.00 -1.71
C GLU A 490 6.52 14.01 -1.95
N TRP A 491 6.66 13.52 -3.18
CA TRP A 491 7.76 12.65 -3.58
C TRP A 491 8.90 13.51 -4.14
N LEU A 492 10.07 13.48 -3.51
CA LEU A 492 11.25 14.16 -4.04
C LEU A 492 11.84 13.33 -5.18
N GLU A 493 11.83 13.88 -6.39
CA GLU A 493 12.58 13.33 -7.52
C GLU A 493 14.06 13.71 -7.33
N MET A 494 14.94 12.71 -7.25
CA MET A 494 16.39 12.98 -7.30
C MET A 494 16.73 13.38 -8.73
N SER A 495 17.22 14.61 -8.92
CA SER A 495 17.93 15.00 -10.14
C SER A 495 19.26 14.25 -10.15
N ASP A 496 19.51 13.47 -11.20
CA ASP A 496 20.76 12.74 -11.42
C ASP A 496 21.96 13.69 -11.75
N ASP A 497 21.89 14.99 -11.40
CA ASP A 497 22.82 16.03 -11.87
C ASP A 497 23.95 16.38 -10.88
N ASP A 498 24.00 15.79 -9.68
CA ASP A 498 24.93 16.25 -8.61
C ASP A 498 26.20 15.38 -8.41
N ASP A 499 26.49 14.38 -9.26
CA ASP A 499 27.64 13.47 -9.06
C ASP A 499 28.66 13.42 -10.24
N GLU A 500 28.74 14.43 -11.12
CA GLU A 500 29.79 14.52 -12.18
C GLU A 500 30.91 15.54 -11.87
N GLU A 501 31.41 15.59 -10.63
CA GLU A 501 32.69 16.26 -10.36
C GLU A 501 33.60 15.35 -9.52
N ASP A 502 34.33 14.47 -10.20
CA ASP A 502 35.66 14.02 -9.76
C ASP A 502 36.46 13.69 -11.04
N GLU A 503 37.07 14.75 -11.62
CA GLU A 503 38.14 14.64 -12.61
C GLU A 503 39.40 14.12 -11.90
N ASP A 504 39.81 12.89 -12.21
CA ASP A 504 41.18 12.45 -11.99
C ASP A 504 41.82 12.12 -13.35
N GLU A 505 42.68 13.05 -13.78
CA GLU A 505 43.69 12.87 -14.82
C GLU A 505 44.74 11.84 -14.35
N ASP A 506 45.04 10.81 -15.16
CA ASP A 506 46.37 10.59 -15.74
C ASP A 506 46.58 9.17 -16.34
N ASP A 507 47.17 9.21 -17.54
CA ASP A 507 48.15 8.33 -18.20
C ASP A 507 47.78 6.97 -18.84
N GLU A 508 47.78 7.03 -20.18
CA GLU A 508 48.53 6.21 -21.17
C GLU A 508 48.73 4.70 -20.91
N ASP A 509 48.26 3.85 -21.83
CA ASP A 509 49.16 3.16 -22.78
C ASP A 509 48.39 2.41 -23.91
N ASP A 510 49.10 2.25 -25.02
CA ASP A 510 48.71 1.85 -26.37
C ASP A 510 48.23 0.41 -26.61
N SER A 511 47.43 0.23 -27.68
CA SER A 511 47.66 -0.69 -28.83
C SER A 511 46.31 -1.08 -29.47
N ALA A 512 45.96 -0.52 -30.64
CA ALA A 512 46.43 -0.83 -31.99
C ALA A 512 45.60 -1.92 -32.69
N ASP A 513 45.15 -1.54 -33.89
CA ASP A 513 44.91 -2.36 -35.09
C ASP A 513 43.61 -3.18 -35.17
N ASP A 514 42.89 -3.21 -36.30
CA ASP A 514 42.92 -2.46 -37.56
C ASP A 514 41.69 -2.88 -38.40
N ALA A 515 41.42 -2.10 -39.44
CA ALA A 515 40.82 -2.50 -40.71
C ALA A 515 39.30 -2.76 -40.83
N MET A 516 38.58 -1.64 -41.02
CA MET A 516 37.93 -1.23 -42.28
C MET A 516 37.62 -2.29 -43.38
N GLN A 517 36.36 -2.32 -43.86
CA GLN A 517 35.90 -1.79 -45.19
C GLN A 517 34.50 -2.37 -45.55
N THR A 518 33.48 -1.50 -45.63
CA THR A 518 32.77 -0.98 -46.84
C THR A 518 31.99 -2.05 -47.61
N ASP A 519 30.65 -1.98 -47.58
CA ASP A 519 29.74 -1.39 -48.61
C ASP A 519 29.65 -2.35 -49.82
N GLU A 520 28.50 -2.68 -50.43
CA GLU A 520 27.42 -1.86 -50.99
C GLU A 520 26.24 -2.82 -51.33
N ASP A 521 25.01 -2.27 -51.33
CA ASP A 521 23.94 -2.43 -52.37
C ASP A 521 23.45 -3.85 -52.76
N GLU A 522 22.20 -4.12 -53.15
CA GLU A 522 21.02 -3.34 -53.55
C GLU A 522 19.82 -4.35 -53.56
N GLU A 523 18.61 -3.80 -53.50
CA GLU A 523 17.35 -4.14 -54.23
C GLU A 523 17.22 -5.50 -54.96
N GLU A 524 16.06 -6.16 -55.11
CA GLU A 524 14.66 -5.75 -55.29
C GLU A 524 13.79 -7.05 -55.40
N SER A 525 12.46 -6.89 -55.35
CA SER A 525 11.39 -7.66 -56.04
C SER A 525 11.33 -9.22 -55.95
N ASP A 526 10.22 -9.94 -56.07
CA ASP A 526 8.80 -9.69 -56.26
C ASP A 526 8.03 -10.97 -55.83
N GLU A 527 6.74 -10.78 -55.53
CA GLU A 527 5.54 -11.57 -55.91
C GLU A 527 5.66 -13.12 -56.14
N GLU A 528 4.75 -14.01 -55.74
CA GLU A 528 3.28 -13.99 -55.86
C GLU A 528 2.62 -15.04 -54.93
N ALA A 529 1.28 -14.92 -54.87
CA ALA A 529 0.24 -15.69 -54.18
C ALA A 529 0.22 -17.21 -54.53
N GLU A 530 -0.52 -18.12 -53.87
CA GLU A 530 -1.93 -18.11 -53.49
C GLU A 530 -2.26 -19.24 -52.50
N LYS A 531 -3.19 -19.00 -51.56
CA LYS A 531 -4.47 -19.72 -51.36
C LYS A 531 -5.02 -19.49 -49.94
N ASN A 532 -6.11 -18.72 -49.84
CA ASN A 532 -7.40 -19.19 -49.30
C ASN A 532 -8.35 -18.01 -49.04
N VAL A 533 -9.41 -17.96 -49.87
CA VAL A 533 -10.49 -16.99 -49.87
C VAL A 533 -11.58 -17.46 -48.90
N ALA A 534 -11.54 -16.98 -47.66
CA ALA A 534 -12.71 -16.96 -46.74
C ALA A 534 -12.53 -16.04 -45.52
N VAL A 535 -11.45 -15.25 -45.44
CA VAL A 535 -11.09 -14.47 -44.23
C VAL A 535 -10.79 -12.99 -44.56
N SER A 536 -11.36 -12.41 -45.63
CA SER A 536 -11.06 -11.01 -45.99
C SER A 536 -12.07 -9.99 -45.43
N GLY A 537 -13.35 -10.36 -45.31
CA GLY A 537 -14.41 -9.43 -44.86
C GLY A 537 -14.34 -9.07 -43.37
N ALA A 538 -14.12 -10.06 -42.50
CA ALA A 538 -14.03 -9.85 -41.05
C ALA A 538 -12.74 -9.11 -40.64
N VAL A 539 -11.64 -9.34 -41.36
CA VAL A 539 -10.34 -8.68 -41.09
C VAL A 539 -10.37 -7.21 -41.51
N ALA A 540 -11.09 -6.85 -42.58
CA ALA A 540 -11.26 -5.45 -42.98
C ALA A 540 -12.12 -4.65 -41.97
N LEU A 541 -13.18 -5.26 -41.42
CA LEU A 541 -14.01 -4.66 -40.36
C LEU A 541 -13.23 -4.49 -39.04
N LEU A 542 -12.51 -5.51 -38.60
CA LEU A 542 -11.67 -5.46 -37.39
C LEU A 542 -10.50 -4.47 -37.52
N LYS A 543 -9.91 -4.32 -38.73
CA LYS A 543 -8.90 -3.29 -39.00
C LYS A 543 -9.49 -1.88 -39.02
N GLY A 544 -10.72 -1.70 -39.54
CA GLY A 544 -11.44 -0.44 -39.51
C GLY A 544 -11.83 0.01 -38.10
N GLU A 545 -12.31 -0.92 -37.26
CA GLU A 545 -12.62 -0.67 -35.85
C GLU A 545 -11.36 -0.39 -35.02
N ARG A 546 -10.25 -1.11 -35.25
CA ARG A 546 -8.96 -0.82 -34.59
C ARG A 546 -8.41 0.55 -34.95
N LYS A 547 -8.57 1.02 -36.20
CA LYS A 547 -8.19 2.39 -36.59
C LYS A 547 -9.06 3.44 -35.90
N LYS A 548 -10.38 3.23 -35.81
CA LYS A 548 -11.29 4.12 -35.06
C LYS A 548 -10.99 4.13 -33.56
N LEU A 549 -10.63 2.98 -32.97
CA LEU A 549 -10.28 2.88 -31.56
C LEU A 549 -8.97 3.60 -31.24
N ARG A 550 -7.92 3.41 -32.06
CA ARG A 550 -6.65 4.16 -31.92
C ARG A 550 -6.84 5.67 -32.07
N ARG A 551 -7.75 6.11 -32.95
CA ARG A 551 -8.07 7.54 -33.13
C ARG A 551 -8.79 8.13 -31.91
N LYS A 552 -9.70 7.38 -31.29
CA LYS A 552 -10.38 7.78 -30.05
C LYS A 552 -9.42 7.82 -28.86
N GLU A 553 -8.49 6.86 -28.79
CA GLU A 553 -7.46 6.78 -27.75
C GLU A 553 -6.41 7.88 -27.88
N LYS A 554 -5.96 8.21 -29.10
CA LYS A 554 -5.10 9.37 -29.37
C LYS A 554 -5.78 10.68 -28.92
N ARG A 555 -7.07 10.89 -29.24
CA ARG A 555 -7.84 12.07 -28.80
C ARG A 555 -8.00 12.16 -27.28
N ALA A 556 -8.29 11.04 -26.62
CA ALA A 556 -8.40 11.00 -25.17
C ALA A 556 -7.07 11.30 -24.47
N ARG A 557 -5.95 10.82 -25.03
CA ARG A 557 -4.61 11.11 -24.53
C ARG A 557 -4.23 12.58 -24.70
N ILE A 558 -4.55 13.20 -25.84
CA ILE A 558 -4.35 14.64 -26.08
C ILE A 558 -5.15 15.47 -25.07
N GLU A 559 -6.43 15.13 -24.85
CA GLU A 559 -7.28 15.83 -23.89
C GLU A 559 -6.79 15.66 -22.45
N GLN A 560 -6.35 14.46 -22.09
CA GLN A 560 -5.79 14.18 -20.76
C GLN A 560 -4.49 14.95 -20.51
N ILE A 561 -3.62 15.09 -21.52
CA ILE A 561 -2.41 15.92 -21.43
C ILE A 561 -2.77 17.40 -21.26
N ARG A 562 -3.79 17.90 -21.98
CA ARG A 562 -4.28 19.28 -21.86
C ARG A 562 -4.81 19.61 -20.47
N VAL A 563 -5.50 18.66 -19.83
CA VAL A 563 -6.04 18.81 -18.47
C VAL A 563 -4.93 18.75 -17.42
N ILE A 564 -4.01 17.78 -17.51
CA ILE A 564 -2.94 17.58 -16.51
C ILE A 564 -1.95 18.75 -16.48
N LEU A 565 -1.63 19.32 -17.64
CA LEU A 565 -0.64 20.40 -17.74
C LEU A 565 -1.23 21.81 -17.63
N GLY A 566 -2.56 21.93 -17.44
CA GLY A 566 -3.24 23.22 -17.32
C GLY A 566 -3.14 24.09 -18.57
N LEU A 567 -3.08 23.48 -19.76
CA LEU A 567 -2.85 24.15 -21.06
C LEU A 567 -4.01 25.09 -21.48
N SER A 568 -5.08 25.16 -20.69
CA SER A 568 -6.21 26.07 -20.89
C SER A 568 -5.93 27.51 -20.44
N ASP A 569 -4.94 27.73 -19.57
CA ASP A 569 -4.60 29.07 -19.10
C ASP A 569 -3.60 29.75 -20.06
N SER A 570 -4.12 30.69 -20.86
CA SER A 570 -3.32 31.50 -21.78
C SER A 570 -2.20 32.30 -21.09
N GLN A 571 -2.30 32.60 -19.79
CA GLN A 571 -1.27 33.36 -19.05
C GLN A 571 -0.09 32.50 -18.62
N ARG A 572 -0.25 31.17 -18.57
CA ARG A 572 0.78 30.21 -18.13
C ARG A 572 1.31 29.32 -19.26
N THR A 573 0.69 29.41 -20.44
CA THR A 573 0.94 28.51 -21.57
C THR A 573 1.48 29.29 -22.78
N PRO A 574 2.65 28.92 -23.32
CA PRO A 574 3.15 29.46 -24.59
C PRO A 574 2.22 29.08 -25.74
N THR A 575 2.01 30.00 -26.67
CA THR A 575 1.27 29.68 -27.91
C THR A 575 2.19 28.93 -28.89
N PRO A 576 1.65 28.00 -29.71
CA PRO A 576 2.48 27.24 -30.65
C PRO A 576 3.27 28.18 -31.60
N GLY A 577 4.60 28.05 -31.60
CA GLY A 577 5.51 28.89 -32.38
C GLY A 577 5.88 30.25 -31.77
N GLU A 578 5.43 30.57 -30.54
CA GLU A 578 5.79 31.80 -29.81
C GLU A 578 7.25 31.73 -29.33
N SER A 579 7.99 32.83 -29.45
CA SER A 579 9.34 32.91 -28.87
C SER A 579 9.27 33.15 -27.36
N LEU A 580 10.28 32.72 -26.59
CA LEU A 580 10.37 32.98 -25.14
C LEU A 580 10.21 34.46 -24.81
N ARG A 581 10.77 35.32 -25.66
CA ARG A 581 10.69 36.79 -25.52
C ARG A 581 9.25 37.29 -25.63
N ASP A 582 8.48 36.77 -26.58
CA ASP A 582 7.09 37.18 -26.80
C ASP A 582 6.17 36.63 -25.72
N PHE A 583 6.40 35.37 -25.30
CA PHE A 583 5.70 34.73 -24.20
C PHE A 583 5.84 35.52 -22.90
N TYR A 584 7.07 35.84 -22.50
CA TYR A 584 7.30 36.62 -21.29
C TYR A 584 6.74 38.04 -21.42
N LYS A 585 6.88 38.70 -22.57
CA LYS A 585 6.36 40.06 -22.77
C LYS A 585 4.85 40.14 -22.55
N ARG A 586 4.11 39.11 -22.96
CA ARG A 586 2.65 39.00 -22.79
C ARG A 586 2.23 38.64 -21.36
N THR A 587 3.05 37.86 -20.66
CA THR A 587 2.72 37.25 -19.36
C THR A 587 3.51 37.86 -18.18
N ASN A 588 4.29 38.92 -18.43
CA ASN A 588 5.23 39.50 -17.47
C ASN A 588 4.60 39.88 -16.13
N MET A 589 3.36 40.40 -16.14
CA MET A 589 2.66 40.85 -14.95
C MET A 589 2.22 39.65 -14.10
N TYR A 590 1.81 38.56 -14.75
CA TYR A 590 1.47 37.32 -14.07
C TYR A 590 2.71 36.69 -13.40
N TRP A 591 3.83 36.58 -14.13
CA TRP A 591 5.05 35.98 -13.57
C TRP A 591 5.75 36.86 -12.54
N GLN A 592 5.66 38.19 -12.64
CA GLN A 592 6.16 39.08 -11.59
C GLN A 592 5.30 38.99 -10.31
N MET A 593 3.99 38.82 -10.43
CA MET A 593 3.14 38.59 -9.25
C MET A 593 3.45 37.23 -8.60
N ALA A 594 3.59 36.17 -9.41
CA ALA A 594 3.97 34.85 -8.91
C ALA A 594 5.36 34.87 -8.24
N ALA A 595 6.35 35.54 -8.84
CA ALA A 595 7.66 35.73 -8.21
C ALA A 595 7.56 36.49 -6.89
N TYR A 596 6.73 37.54 -6.82
CA TYR A 596 6.56 38.34 -5.61
C TYR A 596 6.00 37.53 -4.44
N GLU A 597 5.06 36.62 -4.70
CA GLU A 597 4.49 35.73 -3.67
C GLU A 597 5.54 34.83 -3.01
N HIS A 598 6.58 34.44 -3.74
CA HIS A 598 7.61 33.53 -3.25
C HIS A 598 8.89 34.22 -2.75
N THR A 599 9.30 35.33 -3.37
CA THR A 599 10.59 35.98 -3.05
C THR A 599 10.45 37.33 -2.34
N GLN A 600 9.27 37.96 -2.37
CA GLN A 600 9.02 39.33 -1.90
C GLN A 600 9.98 40.41 -2.45
N HIS A 601 10.77 40.09 -3.49
CA HIS A 601 11.70 41.02 -4.13
C HIS A 601 10.96 42.16 -4.85
N THR A 602 11.61 43.30 -5.06
CA THR A 602 11.00 44.45 -5.75
C THR A 602 11.89 45.01 -6.87
N GLY A 603 11.28 45.70 -7.85
CA GLY A 603 12.03 46.47 -8.85
C GLY A 603 12.74 45.62 -9.92
N LYS A 604 14.08 45.63 -9.96
CA LYS A 604 14.86 44.92 -10.99
C LYS A 604 14.95 43.42 -10.71
N GLU A 605 15.07 43.04 -9.45
CA GLU A 605 15.19 41.65 -9.02
C GLU A 605 13.89 40.89 -9.27
N LEU A 606 12.74 41.49 -8.95
CA LEU A 606 11.43 40.89 -9.25
C LEU A 606 11.20 40.60 -10.74
N ARG A 607 11.71 41.48 -11.61
CA ARG A 607 11.61 41.28 -13.07
C ARG A 607 12.51 40.15 -13.55
N LYS A 608 13.65 39.94 -12.90
CA LYS A 608 14.55 38.82 -13.17
C LYS A 608 13.90 37.51 -12.72
N ASP A 609 13.44 37.45 -11.47
CA ASP A 609 12.78 36.25 -10.91
C ASP A 609 11.53 35.86 -11.72
N GLY A 610 10.71 36.85 -12.13
CA GLY A 610 9.57 36.60 -12.99
C GLY A 610 9.96 36.11 -14.39
N PHE A 611 11.11 36.56 -14.93
CA PHE A 611 11.62 36.05 -16.21
C PHE A 611 12.10 34.60 -16.08
N ASP A 612 12.82 34.29 -15.01
CA ASP A 612 13.37 32.96 -14.75
C ASP A 612 12.23 31.92 -14.58
N LEU A 613 11.17 32.26 -13.86
CA LEU A 613 9.97 31.40 -13.74
C LEU A 613 9.27 31.17 -15.09
N ALA A 614 9.15 32.22 -15.91
CA ALA A 614 8.56 32.11 -17.23
C ALA A 614 9.43 31.28 -18.19
N GLU A 615 10.75 31.39 -18.09
CA GLU A 615 11.71 30.63 -18.90
C GLU A 615 11.66 29.13 -18.56
N THR A 616 11.64 28.78 -17.27
CA THR A 616 11.48 27.39 -16.83
C THR A 616 10.19 26.80 -17.37
N ARG A 617 9.06 27.50 -17.20
CA ARG A 617 7.77 27.03 -17.71
C ARG A 617 7.73 26.90 -19.23
N PHE A 618 8.39 27.82 -19.94
CA PHE A 618 8.49 27.76 -21.40
C PHE A 618 9.31 26.56 -21.87
N LYS A 619 10.44 26.24 -21.19
CA LYS A 619 11.28 25.07 -21.51
C LYS A 619 10.55 23.76 -21.23
N GLU A 620 9.78 23.68 -20.15
CA GLU A 620 8.94 22.51 -19.83
C GLU A 620 7.86 22.25 -20.89
N LEU A 621 7.15 23.30 -21.30
CA LEU A 621 5.99 23.15 -22.17
C LEU A 621 6.32 23.08 -23.66
N LYS A 622 7.45 23.64 -24.10
CA LYS A 622 7.85 23.64 -25.52
C LYS A 622 7.89 22.24 -26.15
N PRO A 623 8.61 21.23 -25.60
CA PRO A 623 8.65 19.91 -26.22
C PRO A 623 7.27 19.23 -26.24
N ILE A 624 6.42 19.50 -25.24
CA ILE A 624 5.08 18.93 -25.15
C ILE A 624 4.12 19.58 -26.15
N LEU A 625 4.20 20.89 -26.33
CA LEU A 625 3.43 21.63 -27.33
C LEU A 625 3.85 21.26 -28.76
N ASP A 626 5.14 21.02 -28.99
CA ASP A 626 5.65 20.54 -30.26
C ASP A 626 5.16 19.10 -30.55
N GLU A 627 5.17 18.21 -29.55
CA GLU A 627 4.61 16.85 -29.67
C GLU A 627 3.09 16.89 -29.93
N LEU A 628 2.36 17.77 -29.23
CA LEU A 628 0.93 17.98 -29.45
C LEU A 628 0.64 18.50 -30.87
N ALA A 629 1.43 19.46 -31.37
CA ALA A 629 1.28 19.99 -32.72
C ALA A 629 1.52 18.91 -33.79
N VAL A 630 2.51 18.03 -33.59
CA VAL A 630 2.76 16.87 -34.47
C VAL A 630 1.57 15.91 -34.44
N LEU A 631 1.06 15.58 -33.25
CA LEU A 631 -0.09 14.67 -33.11
C LEU A 631 -1.38 15.24 -33.70
N GLU A 632 -1.59 16.55 -33.61
CA GLU A 632 -2.71 17.26 -34.23
C GLU A 632 -2.57 17.30 -35.76
N ALA A 633 -1.37 17.53 -36.28
CA ALA A 633 -1.08 17.49 -37.71
C ALA A 633 -1.27 16.09 -38.30
N GLU A 634 -0.79 15.05 -37.62
CA GLU A 634 -1.03 13.64 -37.99
C GLU A 634 -2.53 13.33 -38.03
N GLN A 635 -3.27 13.79 -37.03
CA GLN A 635 -4.72 13.58 -36.95
C GLN A 635 -5.45 14.29 -38.09
N LYS A 636 -5.06 15.53 -38.43
CA LYS A 636 -5.64 16.29 -39.53
C LYS A 636 -5.34 15.64 -40.89
N ALA A 637 -4.13 15.13 -41.09
CA ALA A 637 -3.75 14.39 -42.29
C ALA A 637 -4.53 13.07 -42.44
N GLU A 638 -4.74 12.33 -41.33
CA GLU A 638 -5.59 11.13 -41.33
C GLU A 638 -7.06 11.44 -41.62
N GLU A 639 -7.54 12.62 -41.22
CA GLU A 639 -8.89 13.11 -41.49
C GLU A 639 -9.11 13.45 -42.96
N GLU A 640 -8.18 14.19 -43.56
CA GLU A 640 -8.21 14.55 -44.97
C GLU A 640 -8.05 13.33 -45.89
N ALA A 641 -7.23 12.35 -45.50
CA ALA A 641 -7.10 11.07 -46.21
C ALA A 641 -8.38 10.20 -46.13
N SER A 642 -9.15 10.31 -45.05
CA SER A 642 -10.43 9.60 -44.89
C SER A 642 -11.60 10.27 -45.64
N ALA A 643 -11.53 11.59 -45.85
CA ALA A 643 -12.52 12.33 -46.63
C ALA A 643 -12.39 12.05 -48.14
N SER A 644 -11.17 11.96 -48.66
CA SER A 644 -10.89 11.68 -50.09
C SER A 644 -11.23 10.26 -50.55
N THR A 645 -11.35 9.30 -49.61
CA THR A 645 -11.76 7.92 -49.89
C THR A 645 -13.29 7.73 -49.95
N SER A 646 -14.08 8.71 -49.49
CA SER A 646 -15.55 8.64 -49.53
C SER A 646 -16.18 9.19 -50.84
N SER A 647 -15.42 9.90 -51.67
CA SER A 647 -15.91 10.57 -52.88
C SER A 647 -15.80 9.75 -54.18
N LYS A 648 -15.30 8.51 -54.13
CA LYS A 648 -15.26 7.58 -55.29
C LYS A 648 -16.10 6.31 -55.03
N LYS A 649 -17.43 6.42 -55.05
CA LYS A 649 -18.32 5.28 -55.33
C LYS A 649 -19.42 5.71 -56.31
N ASP A 650 -19.18 5.40 -57.58
CA ASP A 650 -20.13 5.56 -58.68
C ASP A 650 -21.29 4.54 -58.64
N PRO A 651 -22.44 4.86 -59.27
CA PRO A 651 -23.70 4.12 -59.18
C PRO A 651 -23.79 3.02 -60.23
N LYS A 652 -24.07 1.77 -59.86
CA LYS A 652 -24.59 0.78 -60.83
C LYS A 652 -25.23 -0.45 -60.18
N LYS A 653 -26.40 -0.78 -60.73
CA LYS A 653 -27.16 -2.05 -60.69
C LYS A 653 -28.16 -2.26 -59.54
N GLY A 654 -29.34 -1.66 -59.73
CA GLY A 654 -30.60 -2.27 -59.34
C GLY A 654 -31.45 -2.54 -60.59
N LYS A 655 -31.61 -3.82 -60.98
CA LYS A 655 -32.78 -4.37 -61.69
C LYS A 655 -32.52 -5.85 -62.01
N GLN A 656 -33.17 -6.74 -61.26
CA GLN A 656 -34.03 -7.81 -61.78
C GLN A 656 -34.37 -8.80 -60.66
N LYS A 657 -35.66 -8.88 -60.29
CA LYS A 657 -36.36 -10.16 -60.14
C LYS A 657 -37.87 -9.98 -60.25
N SER A 658 -38.46 -11.01 -60.86
CA SER A 658 -39.86 -11.44 -60.98
C SER A 658 -40.85 -10.61 -61.83
N ALA A 659 -41.28 -11.19 -62.96
CA ALA A 659 -42.56 -11.93 -63.03
C ALA A 659 -42.76 -12.58 -64.41
N GLY A 660 -43.28 -13.82 -64.45
CA GLY A 660 -44.05 -14.32 -65.60
C GLY A 660 -43.50 -15.55 -66.35
N ARG A 661 -44.05 -16.72 -65.98
CA ARG A 661 -44.01 -18.05 -66.61
C ARG A 661 -42.73 -18.87 -66.54
#